data_AF-A0A3C0K6Y6-F1
#
_entry.id   AF-A0A3C0K6Y6-F1
#
_cell.length_a   1.000
_cell.length_b   1.000
_cell.length_c   1.000
_cell.angle_alpha   90.00
_cell.angle_beta   90.00
_cell.angle_gamma   90.00
#
_symmetry.space_group_name_H-M   'P 1'
#
loop_
_entity.id
_entity.type
_entity.pdbx_description
1 polymer ?
#
loop_
_entity_poly.entity_id
_entity_poly.type
_entity_poly.pdbx_seq_one_letter_code
_entity_poly.pdbx_strand_id
1 'polypeptide(L)'
;VIFGMWGDPHIGGPSDWSDDLSYFDEEINMVYCWDEDGSASGSASRPGYFGYKFLESPGNPYDQLDNDSDGMIDESRSNGIDDDGDWDPEKDDVGVDGVPNTGDFGEGDGMPTAGDQFDIRQPGEPNYEWTDLDESDMVGLTGFSSPPFSGTTIADDQRVFDDFLQPGVFDSANATQSGDYVFIYSSGPISLPAGESRRFSIALLIGEDYDDLTLNAITSQDIYERNYQFAKPPEKPNVTAVAGDQKVTLYWDHIAEESLDPISQEYDFEGYVIYRSTHPQFLDQQTITDVNGSKFLFEPLKMFNGAPARFDLDNDYYGMSDVVYPGRGAYYTLGDNTGLVHSYIDSNNVMNGQNYYYAVVSYDHGSKELQIPPSECSKTITLNPTTNELITDVNTVRVIPSSPSIGVISGDIKDNIITHKAGVTTGEIFLDIIDPYSLEEENEFEITFLESPTRYSIKDLKPVDDIINISLSQFRQLSQPNIDIGSISVRDEEGNSYDLDYDFELITDLGKIKGLSGGNLIDGETYLISYLYYPIINSKAVNLEETNPIVDGVKIRAKDVALSLNEQNTKWSTSSSCTWDPVVIPFNGADQFMYPGLYEVRFFNDIVDTSSTELHPSFGNSRMNFEVWDVTPGRIPVKEEVTIIEEGSNPDSLWSLGDRAIIMDGDPLGGKWEFTFTLPDSGDTISASDGDVFFIDTHRPFAADDTLIFTTRSTKYDNDVAKRKLDSIYVVPNPYVVTNVLEQLDLQNPMDRGPRKIYFTNLPKECIISIYSVSGDLVETIHHSSDMDNSQEHWDLTTKDNFPLAYGVYIFHVDAPGIGEKLGRFAVIK
;
A
#
# COMPACT_ATOMS: atom_id res chain seq x y z
N VAL A 1 47.01 9.04 22.94
CA VAL A 1 46.24 9.95 22.06
C VAL A 1 44.98 10.33 22.80
N ILE A 2 44.49 11.56 22.64
CA ILE A 2 43.19 11.99 23.17
C ILE A 2 42.38 12.42 21.97
N PHE A 3 41.16 11.90 21.87
CA PHE A 3 40.17 12.30 20.88
C PHE A 3 39.14 13.18 21.57
N GLY A 4 38.49 14.06 20.82
CA GLY A 4 37.46 14.91 21.37
C GLY A 4 36.74 15.68 20.29
N MET A 5 35.63 16.30 20.66
CA MET A 5 34.85 17.16 19.77
C MET A 5 34.68 18.53 20.39
N TRP A 6 34.61 19.54 19.52
CA TRP A 6 34.25 20.90 19.85
C TRP A 6 32.92 21.23 19.19
N GLY A 7 31.89 21.51 19.99
CA GLY A 7 30.56 21.87 19.54
C GLY A 7 30.11 23.21 20.10
N ASP A 8 29.23 23.88 19.36
CA ASP A 8 28.52 25.08 19.79
C ASP A 8 27.01 24.83 19.54
N PRO A 9 26.28 24.30 20.54
CA PRO A 9 24.93 23.79 20.33
C PRO A 9 23.88 24.86 20.05
N HIS A 10 24.01 26.06 20.64
CA HIS A 10 23.03 27.16 20.58
C HIS A 10 21.58 26.66 20.72
N ILE A 11 21.24 26.11 21.89
CA ILE A 11 19.86 25.68 22.15
C ILE A 11 18.98 26.95 22.17
N GLY A 12 17.70 26.84 21.78
CA GLY A 12 16.84 28.01 21.56
C GLY A 12 17.15 28.82 20.27
N GLY A 13 18.30 28.63 19.63
CA GLY A 13 18.63 29.18 18.32
C GLY A 13 19.36 30.53 18.34
N PRO A 14 19.51 31.19 17.17
CA PRO A 14 20.53 32.25 16.96
C PRO A 14 20.28 33.55 17.75
N SER A 15 19.13 33.73 18.39
CA SER A 15 18.87 34.88 19.25
C SER A 15 18.51 34.52 20.69
N ASP A 16 18.74 33.27 21.10
CA ASP A 16 18.29 32.72 22.39
C ASP A 16 19.30 31.70 22.96
N TRP A 17 20.59 32.02 22.79
CA TRP A 17 21.72 31.16 23.18
C TRP A 17 22.31 31.52 24.55
N SER A 18 21.76 32.55 25.21
CA SER A 18 22.41 33.19 26.35
C SER A 18 22.21 32.46 27.68
N ASP A 19 21.39 31.42 27.65
CA ASP A 19 20.85 30.71 28.80
C ASP A 19 20.92 29.18 28.65
N ASP A 20 21.82 28.71 27.78
CA ASP A 20 22.12 27.30 27.64
C ASP A 20 22.77 26.75 28.93
N LEU A 21 22.35 25.54 29.29
CA LEU A 21 22.91 24.73 30.36
C LEU A 21 23.54 23.46 29.79
N SER A 22 24.47 22.87 30.54
CA SER A 22 25.19 21.67 30.11
C SER A 22 25.45 20.73 31.27
N TYR A 23 25.39 19.42 31.01
CA TYR A 23 25.78 18.41 31.99
C TYR A 23 26.40 17.19 31.31
N PHE A 24 27.21 16.46 32.07
CA PHE A 24 27.76 15.17 31.68
C PHE A 24 27.21 14.08 32.61
N ASP A 25 26.54 13.11 32.02
CA ASP A 25 26.04 11.92 32.70
C ASP A 25 27.06 10.79 32.59
N GLU A 26 27.71 10.48 33.72
CA GLU A 26 28.73 9.44 33.83
C GLU A 26 28.16 8.03 33.62
N GLU A 27 26.88 7.78 33.96
CA GLU A 27 26.29 6.44 33.92
C GLU A 27 25.96 6.01 32.49
N ILE A 28 25.39 6.92 31.70
CA ILE A 28 25.04 6.66 30.29
C ILE A 28 26.09 7.19 29.31
N ASN A 29 27.20 7.76 29.81
CA ASN A 29 28.33 8.25 29.03
C ASN A 29 27.91 9.29 27.98
N MET A 30 27.11 10.28 28.40
CA MET A 30 26.48 11.27 27.52
C MET A 30 26.67 12.69 28.05
N VAL A 31 27.11 13.59 27.18
CA VAL A 31 27.05 15.04 27.42
C VAL A 31 25.76 15.57 26.81
N TYR A 32 25.04 16.42 27.52
CA TYR A 32 23.83 17.03 26.98
C TYR A 32 23.64 18.49 27.39
N CYS A 33 22.79 19.17 26.63
CA CYS A 33 22.41 20.56 26.83
C CYS A 33 20.92 20.78 26.68
N TRP A 34 20.48 21.86 27.31
CA TRP A 34 19.11 22.35 27.25
C TRP A 34 19.08 23.83 27.54
N ASP A 35 17.98 24.47 27.19
CA ASP A 35 17.73 25.87 27.48
C ASP A 35 17.09 26.04 28.88
N GLU A 36 17.57 26.99 29.68
CA GLU A 36 17.13 27.17 31.08
C GLU A 36 15.66 27.57 31.20
N ASP A 37 15.18 28.47 30.34
CA ASP A 37 13.83 29.03 30.43
C ASP A 37 12.81 28.35 29.49
N GLY A 38 13.30 27.46 28.62
CA GLY A 38 12.54 26.68 27.66
C GLY A 38 12.00 27.52 26.50
N SER A 39 12.65 28.62 26.16
CA SER A 39 12.31 29.50 25.07
C SER A 39 13.19 29.27 23.84
N ALA A 40 12.66 29.66 22.68
CA ALA A 40 13.38 29.54 21.43
C ALA A 40 13.05 30.71 20.51
N SER A 41 14.04 31.09 19.74
CA SER A 41 13.93 31.99 18.61
C SER A 41 13.39 31.27 17.37
N GLY A 42 12.36 31.83 16.73
CA GLY A 42 11.81 31.32 15.46
C GLY A 42 10.48 30.58 15.61
N SER A 43 10.30 29.48 14.88
CA SER A 43 9.04 28.72 14.77
C SER A 43 8.82 27.70 15.88
N ALA A 44 9.86 27.34 16.64
CA ALA A 44 9.77 26.44 17.79
C ALA A 44 9.30 27.24 19.02
N SER A 45 8.28 26.74 19.73
CA SER A 45 7.80 27.37 20.97
C SER A 45 8.51 26.86 22.23
N ARG A 46 9.22 25.73 22.13
CA ARG A 46 9.99 25.08 23.19
C ARG A 46 11.14 24.30 22.55
N PRO A 47 12.40 24.57 22.86
CA PRO A 47 13.52 23.73 22.44
C PRO A 47 13.51 22.41 23.21
N GLY A 48 14.00 21.35 22.58
CA GLY A 48 14.23 20.06 23.24
C GLY A 48 15.61 20.01 23.90
N TYR A 49 15.96 18.82 24.38
CA TYR A 49 17.30 18.50 24.86
C TYR A 49 18.15 17.95 23.71
N PHE A 50 19.44 18.28 23.71
CA PHE A 50 20.39 17.79 22.71
C PHE A 50 21.59 17.13 23.39
N GLY A 51 21.98 15.95 22.91
CA GLY A 51 22.98 15.11 23.53
C GLY A 51 24.02 14.57 22.55
N TYR A 52 25.22 14.33 23.07
CA TYR A 52 26.32 13.66 22.42
C TYR A 52 26.74 12.45 23.26
N LYS A 53 26.82 11.29 22.62
CA LYS A 53 27.26 10.05 23.24
C LYS A 53 28.20 9.30 22.31
N PHE A 54 29.24 8.67 22.86
CA PHE A 54 29.94 7.63 22.12
C PHE A 54 29.12 6.34 22.21
N LEU A 55 28.71 5.80 21.06
CA LEU A 55 28.22 4.43 20.94
C LEU A 55 29.41 3.46 20.94
N GLU A 56 30.50 3.90 20.32
CA GLU A 56 31.82 3.28 20.37
C GLU A 56 32.85 4.35 20.68
N SER A 57 33.63 4.16 21.74
CA SER A 57 34.80 5.01 21.99
C SER A 57 36.09 4.27 21.62
N PRO A 58 37.20 4.98 21.35
CA PRO A 58 38.46 4.31 21.07
C PRO A 58 38.91 3.37 22.21
N GLY A 59 39.07 2.08 21.92
CA GLY A 59 39.46 1.10 22.93
C GLY A 59 40.95 1.09 23.34
N ASN A 60 41.25 0.59 24.54
CA ASN A 60 42.61 0.56 25.12
C ASN A 60 43.06 -0.83 25.65
N PRO A 61 43.27 -1.82 24.76
CA PRO A 61 43.49 -3.24 25.10
C PRO A 61 44.83 -3.58 25.76
N TYR A 62 45.56 -2.60 26.29
CA TYR A 62 46.94 -2.77 26.75
C TYR A 62 47.15 -2.33 28.21
N ASP A 63 46.11 -1.88 28.90
CA ASP A 63 46.24 -1.27 30.22
C ASP A 63 45.86 -2.19 31.40
N GLN A 64 45.38 -3.41 31.12
CA GLN A 64 44.95 -4.43 32.07
C GLN A 64 43.76 -4.03 32.92
N LEU A 65 42.94 -3.14 32.39
CA LEU A 65 41.71 -2.70 32.99
C LEU A 65 40.53 -3.14 32.11
N ASP A 66 39.37 -3.13 32.75
CA ASP A 66 38.06 -3.26 32.13
C ASP A 66 37.51 -1.82 32.11
N ASN A 67 37.64 -1.11 30.99
CA ASN A 67 37.37 0.33 30.93
C ASN A 67 35.88 0.67 30.80
N ASP A 68 35.07 -0.20 30.21
CA ASP A 68 33.62 -0.06 30.02
C ASP A 68 32.79 -0.95 30.95
N SER A 69 33.43 -1.77 31.79
CA SER A 69 32.80 -2.59 32.84
C SER A 69 31.86 -3.68 32.30
N ASP A 70 32.15 -4.21 31.12
CA ASP A 70 31.43 -5.34 30.53
C ASP A 70 31.84 -6.70 31.14
N GLY A 71 32.93 -6.71 31.92
CA GLY A 71 33.44 -7.87 32.64
C GLY A 71 34.61 -8.57 31.95
N MET A 72 35.08 -8.02 30.82
CA MET A 72 36.21 -8.50 30.06
C MET A 72 37.39 -7.52 30.21
N ILE A 73 38.61 -7.98 29.93
CA ILE A 73 39.84 -7.22 30.20
C ILE A 73 40.76 -7.37 29.00
N ASP A 74 41.34 -6.25 28.54
CA ASP A 74 42.36 -6.21 27.48
C ASP A 74 41.89 -6.77 26.12
N GLU A 75 40.63 -6.52 25.77
CA GLU A 75 39.98 -7.10 24.60
C GLU A 75 40.36 -6.42 23.31
N SER A 76 40.65 -7.22 22.28
CA SER A 76 41.12 -6.67 21.03
C SER A 76 40.49 -7.39 19.86
N ARG A 77 39.66 -6.64 19.13
CA ARG A 77 39.12 -6.86 17.78
C ARG A 77 40.13 -7.11 16.63
N SER A 78 41.35 -7.49 16.96
CA SER A 78 42.47 -7.65 16.03
C SER A 78 43.47 -8.74 16.45
N ASN A 79 43.12 -9.58 17.43
CA ASN A 79 44.04 -10.52 18.08
C ASN A 79 43.89 -11.98 17.56
N GLY A 80 42.89 -12.27 16.73
CA GLY A 80 42.55 -13.59 16.20
C GLY A 80 41.75 -14.46 17.16
N ILE A 81 41.01 -13.88 18.10
CA ILE A 81 40.29 -14.53 19.18
C ILE A 81 38.88 -13.93 19.20
N ASP A 82 37.90 -14.76 19.54
CA ASP A 82 36.55 -14.39 19.93
C ASP A 82 36.59 -14.30 21.47
N ASP A 83 36.83 -13.09 21.99
CA ASP A 83 37.15 -12.83 23.39
C ASP A 83 35.92 -13.06 24.31
N ASP A 84 34.69 -12.83 23.81
CA ASP A 84 33.44 -12.96 24.57
C ASP A 84 32.70 -14.31 24.35
N GLY A 85 33.02 -15.01 23.26
CA GLY A 85 32.50 -16.33 22.93
C GLY A 85 31.11 -16.31 22.29
N ASP A 86 30.70 -15.19 21.70
CA ASP A 86 29.36 -15.01 21.15
C ASP A 86 29.21 -15.42 19.67
N TRP A 87 30.33 -15.74 18.99
CA TRP A 87 30.32 -16.31 17.64
C TRP A 87 29.68 -17.70 17.61
N ASP A 88 28.54 -17.83 16.91
CA ASP A 88 27.79 -19.08 16.77
C ASP A 88 28.05 -19.76 15.41
N PRO A 89 28.70 -20.95 15.38
CA PRO A 89 28.96 -21.67 14.13
C PRO A 89 27.71 -22.04 13.32
N GLU A 90 26.51 -22.07 13.92
CA GLU A 90 25.27 -22.34 13.18
C GLU A 90 24.68 -21.10 12.48
N LYS A 91 25.10 -19.89 12.88
CA LYS A 91 24.52 -18.62 12.41
C LYS A 91 25.52 -17.69 11.74
N ASP A 92 26.73 -17.62 12.27
CA ASP A 92 27.73 -16.60 11.94
C ASP A 92 28.79 -17.12 10.96
N ASP A 93 28.80 -18.43 10.69
CA ASP A 93 29.64 -19.11 9.68
C ASP A 93 29.13 -18.84 8.24
N VAL A 94 29.13 -17.56 7.87
CA VAL A 94 28.61 -17.03 6.59
C VAL A 94 29.70 -16.62 5.61
N GLY A 95 30.98 -16.82 5.99
CA GLY A 95 32.13 -16.47 5.18
C GLY A 95 32.56 -15.00 5.25
N VAL A 96 33.71 -14.71 4.63
CA VAL A 96 34.44 -13.44 4.78
C VAL A 96 33.69 -12.23 4.23
N ASP A 97 32.75 -12.43 3.30
CA ASP A 97 31.90 -11.35 2.81
C ASP A 97 30.73 -11.00 3.76
N GLY A 98 30.53 -11.80 4.82
CA GLY A 98 29.51 -11.59 5.84
C GLY A 98 28.09 -11.90 5.35
N VAL A 99 27.93 -12.53 4.18
CA VAL A 99 26.63 -12.78 3.55
C VAL A 99 26.41 -14.28 3.34
N PRO A 100 25.31 -14.86 3.87
CA PRO A 100 25.07 -16.28 3.74
C PRO A 100 24.77 -16.70 2.30
N ASN A 101 25.15 -17.92 1.95
CA ASN A 101 24.92 -18.62 0.67
C ASN A 101 25.64 -18.01 -0.55
N THR A 102 26.79 -17.36 -0.36
CA THR A 102 27.60 -16.79 -1.45
C THR A 102 28.65 -17.76 -1.99
N GLY A 103 29.00 -18.78 -1.22
CA GLY A 103 30.02 -19.80 -1.51
C GLY A 103 31.44 -19.24 -1.45
N ASP A 104 31.66 -18.22 -0.63
CA ASP A 104 32.93 -17.52 -0.51
C ASP A 104 33.90 -18.19 0.47
N PHE A 105 34.95 -17.49 0.91
CA PHE A 105 35.99 -18.07 1.76
C PHE A 105 35.60 -17.94 3.24
N GLY A 106 35.60 -19.03 3.99
CA GLY A 106 35.18 -19.08 5.40
C GLY A 106 33.86 -19.80 5.58
N GLU A 107 32.93 -19.64 4.63
CA GLU A 107 31.55 -20.12 4.77
C GLU A 107 31.42 -21.65 4.95
N GLY A 108 30.70 -22.04 5.99
CA GLY A 108 30.32 -23.41 6.32
C GLY A 108 31.49 -24.28 6.76
N ASP A 109 32.61 -23.68 7.19
CA ASP A 109 33.82 -24.39 7.60
C ASP A 109 33.91 -24.65 9.12
N GLY A 110 32.99 -24.04 9.88
CA GLY A 110 32.83 -24.17 11.33
C GLY A 110 33.89 -23.42 12.14
N MET A 111 34.61 -22.47 11.53
CA MET A 111 35.62 -21.64 12.17
C MET A 111 35.41 -20.15 11.84
N PRO A 112 35.62 -19.25 12.81
CA PRO A 112 35.43 -17.82 12.58
C PRO A 112 36.46 -17.26 11.58
N THR A 113 35.99 -16.47 10.63
CA THR A 113 36.77 -15.91 9.52
C THR A 113 36.83 -14.38 9.59
N ALA A 114 38.03 -13.86 9.91
CA ALA A 114 38.29 -12.43 10.00
C ALA A 114 38.33 -11.77 8.60
N GLY A 115 37.75 -10.56 8.51
CA GLY A 115 37.76 -9.75 7.30
C GLY A 115 38.95 -8.80 7.14
N ASP A 116 38.87 -7.97 6.11
CA ASP A 116 39.76 -6.84 5.87
C ASP A 116 39.08 -5.54 6.29
N GLN A 117 39.58 -4.91 7.36
CA GLN A 117 39.07 -3.63 7.89
C GLN A 117 39.04 -2.48 6.86
N PHE A 118 39.74 -2.61 5.72
CA PHE A 118 39.80 -1.60 4.66
C PHE A 118 39.06 -2.01 3.36
N ASP A 119 38.50 -3.23 3.28
CA ASP A 119 37.72 -3.70 2.13
C ASP A 119 36.29 -4.07 2.55
N ILE A 120 35.35 -3.19 2.24
CA ILE A 120 33.92 -3.36 2.54
C ILE A 120 33.28 -4.59 1.89
N ARG A 121 33.96 -5.26 0.95
CA ARG A 121 33.45 -6.47 0.28
C ARG A 121 33.85 -7.75 1.02
N GLN A 122 34.74 -7.64 2.00
CA GLN A 122 35.23 -8.74 2.83
C GLN A 122 35.27 -8.28 4.29
N PRO A 123 34.13 -7.81 4.86
CA PRO A 123 34.09 -7.27 6.21
C PRO A 123 34.46 -8.29 7.30
N GLY A 124 34.34 -9.59 7.02
CA GLY A 124 34.45 -10.68 7.98
C GLY A 124 33.08 -11.25 8.35
N GLU A 125 33.09 -12.38 9.03
CA GLU A 125 31.87 -13.00 9.60
C GLU A 125 31.30 -12.14 10.73
N PRO A 126 29.97 -12.15 10.99
CA PRO A 126 29.35 -11.50 12.15
C PRO A 126 30.00 -11.94 13.46
N ASN A 127 29.93 -11.10 14.51
CA ASN A 127 30.37 -11.47 15.86
C ASN A 127 31.81 -12.02 15.90
N TYR A 128 32.70 -11.47 15.06
CA TYR A 128 34.11 -11.81 15.12
C TYR A 128 35.02 -10.65 14.71
N GLU A 129 35.91 -10.21 15.61
CA GLU A 129 36.91 -9.17 15.34
C GLU A 129 36.27 -7.81 14.94
N TRP A 130 36.48 -7.36 13.70
CA TRP A 130 36.05 -6.03 13.24
C TRP A 130 34.55 -5.92 12.98
N THR A 131 33.82 -7.03 13.09
CA THR A 131 32.35 -7.10 12.98
C THR A 131 31.68 -7.29 14.34
N ASP A 132 32.42 -7.75 15.35
CA ASP A 132 32.02 -7.85 16.75
C ASP A 132 32.18 -6.48 17.42
N LEU A 133 31.07 -5.77 17.62
CA LEU A 133 31.12 -4.35 17.98
C LEU A 133 31.33 -4.09 19.48
N ASP A 134 31.03 -5.07 20.31
CA ASP A 134 31.15 -5.07 21.76
C ASP A 134 32.48 -5.64 22.27
N GLU A 135 33.26 -6.33 21.45
CA GLU A 135 34.62 -6.84 21.79
C GLU A 135 35.75 -5.77 21.84
N SER A 136 35.43 -4.54 22.23
CA SER A 136 36.42 -3.46 22.33
C SER A 136 36.38 -2.82 23.69
N ASP A 137 37.43 -2.99 24.51
CA ASP A 137 37.65 -2.31 25.80
C ASP A 137 37.57 -0.76 25.71
N MET A 138 36.37 -0.21 25.80
CA MET A 138 36.05 1.19 25.49
C MET A 138 36.39 2.11 26.66
N VAL A 139 37.26 3.11 26.42
CA VAL A 139 37.60 4.08 27.48
C VAL A 139 36.50 5.09 27.82
N GLY A 140 35.48 5.21 26.96
CA GLY A 140 34.36 6.12 27.12
C GLY A 140 34.71 7.61 26.97
N LEU A 141 33.83 8.49 27.46
CA LEU A 141 34.16 9.89 27.69
C LEU A 141 34.95 10.01 28.99
N THR A 142 36.19 10.45 28.85
CA THR A 142 37.11 10.62 29.98
C THR A 142 37.22 12.07 30.42
N GLY A 143 36.59 13.02 29.72
CA GLY A 143 36.55 14.42 30.15
C GLY A 143 35.47 15.24 29.46
N PHE A 144 34.97 16.25 30.16
CA PHE A 144 34.01 17.24 29.66
C PHE A 144 34.37 18.63 30.20
N SER A 145 34.46 19.60 29.30
CA SER A 145 34.69 21.01 29.60
C SER A 145 33.71 21.88 28.84
N SER A 146 33.14 22.88 29.52
CA SER A 146 32.15 23.77 28.92
C SER A 146 32.53 25.25 29.11
N PRO A 147 33.62 25.73 28.48
CA PRO A 147 34.05 27.12 28.65
C PRO A 147 33.09 28.09 27.94
N PRO A 148 32.95 29.33 28.45
CA PRO A 148 32.19 30.37 27.74
C PRO A 148 32.73 30.58 26.32
N PHE A 149 31.85 30.77 25.34
CA PHE A 149 32.24 31.03 23.95
C PHE A 149 33.11 32.30 23.83
N SER A 150 32.77 33.34 24.60
CA SER A 150 33.54 34.58 24.69
C SER A 150 34.98 34.35 25.16
N GLY A 151 35.92 34.35 24.22
CA GLY A 151 37.36 34.21 24.49
C GLY A 151 37.91 32.81 24.24
N THR A 152 37.10 31.91 23.68
CA THR A 152 37.45 30.52 23.41
C THR A 152 37.46 30.29 21.89
N THR A 153 38.57 29.82 21.32
CA THR A 153 38.72 29.64 19.87
C THR A 153 39.50 28.39 19.55
N ILE A 154 39.02 27.62 18.57
CA ILE A 154 39.65 26.39 18.11
C ILE A 154 41.05 26.63 17.50
N ALA A 155 41.38 27.87 17.11
CA ALA A 155 42.69 28.21 16.58
C ALA A 155 43.82 28.13 17.64
N ASP A 156 43.48 28.12 18.93
CA ASP A 156 44.43 28.05 20.05
C ASP A 156 44.60 26.60 20.54
N ASP A 157 45.02 25.73 19.64
CA ASP A 157 45.08 24.26 19.79
C ASP A 157 45.76 23.81 21.10
N GLN A 158 46.90 24.43 21.44
CA GLN A 158 47.63 24.10 22.66
C GLN A 158 46.81 24.38 23.92
N ARG A 159 46.08 25.49 23.96
CA ARG A 159 45.21 25.83 25.09
C ARG A 159 44.02 24.87 25.17
N VAL A 160 43.41 24.52 24.03
CA VAL A 160 42.31 23.55 24.01
C VAL A 160 42.78 22.20 24.56
N PHE A 161 43.95 21.75 24.15
CA PHE A 161 44.54 20.51 24.63
C PHE A 161 44.89 20.55 26.13
N ASP A 162 45.57 21.61 26.58
CA ASP A 162 46.07 21.70 27.96
C ASP A 162 44.97 22.03 28.98
N ASP A 163 43.99 22.86 28.61
CA ASP A 163 42.98 23.37 29.55
C ASP A 163 41.64 22.60 29.50
N PHE A 164 41.26 22.01 28.34
CA PHE A 164 39.91 21.46 28.14
C PHE A 164 39.84 19.96 27.81
N LEU A 165 40.91 19.36 27.27
CA LEU A 165 40.96 17.93 26.93
C LEU A 165 41.66 17.08 28.01
N GLN A 166 41.59 17.51 29.29
CA GLN A 166 42.24 16.81 30.40
C GLN A 166 41.38 15.64 30.92
N PRO A 167 41.88 14.39 30.88
CA PRO A 167 41.15 13.24 31.40
C PRO A 167 40.88 13.34 32.91
N GLY A 168 39.71 12.86 33.35
CA GLY A 168 39.21 12.91 34.72
C GLY A 168 38.67 14.28 35.16
N VAL A 169 38.50 15.22 34.22
CA VAL A 169 37.94 16.55 34.50
C VAL A 169 36.56 16.65 33.85
N PHE A 170 35.54 16.88 34.68
CA PHE A 170 34.16 17.05 34.24
C PHE A 170 33.60 18.36 34.80
N ASP A 171 33.34 19.31 33.92
CA ASP A 171 32.72 20.59 34.30
C ASP A 171 31.24 20.37 34.65
N SER A 172 30.88 20.77 35.87
CA SER A 172 29.52 20.67 36.40
C SER A 172 28.94 22.03 36.80
N ALA A 173 29.72 23.12 36.68
CA ALA A 173 29.25 24.45 37.07
C ALA A 173 28.07 24.91 36.18
N ASN A 174 28.14 24.54 34.90
CA ASN A 174 27.17 24.92 33.87
C ASN A 174 25.87 24.11 33.92
N ALA A 175 25.74 23.17 34.86
CA ALA A 175 24.47 22.53 35.17
C ALA A 175 23.50 23.49 35.89
N THR A 176 24.02 24.58 36.45
CA THR A 176 23.27 25.56 37.26
C THR A 176 23.59 27.01 36.93
N GLN A 177 24.54 27.24 36.02
CA GLN A 177 24.94 28.56 35.58
C GLN A 177 24.74 28.67 34.08
N SER A 178 23.69 29.37 33.69
CA SER A 178 23.29 29.56 32.30
C SER A 178 24.19 30.55 31.56
N GLY A 179 24.40 30.33 30.27
CA GLY A 179 25.34 31.10 29.47
C GLY A 179 25.57 30.56 28.06
N ASP A 180 26.38 31.28 27.28
CA ASP A 180 26.84 30.87 25.96
C ASP A 180 28.10 29.99 26.09
N TYR A 181 27.94 28.68 25.90
CA TYR A 181 28.97 27.71 26.20
C TYR A 181 29.38 26.87 25.00
N VAL A 182 30.70 26.68 24.89
CA VAL A 182 31.29 25.70 23.97
C VAL A 182 31.28 24.34 24.65
N PHE A 183 30.95 23.29 23.91
CA PHE A 183 30.93 21.92 24.40
C PHE A 183 32.18 21.21 23.93
N ILE A 184 33.04 20.86 24.88
CA ILE A 184 34.28 20.12 24.60
C ILE A 184 34.24 18.85 25.40
N TYR A 185 34.22 17.71 24.71
CA TYR A 185 34.32 16.42 25.37
C TYR A 185 35.50 15.63 24.79
N SER A 186 36.07 14.75 25.62
CA SER A 186 37.27 14.02 25.30
C SER A 186 37.19 12.55 25.69
N SER A 187 37.87 11.69 24.94
CA SER A 187 38.08 10.28 25.20
C SER A 187 39.57 9.97 25.14
N GLY A 188 40.11 9.32 26.18
CA GLY A 188 41.53 9.01 26.33
C GLY A 188 42.15 9.41 27.69
N PRO A 189 43.46 9.22 27.89
CA PRO A 189 44.45 8.98 26.86
C PRO A 189 44.57 7.50 26.51
N ILE A 190 44.46 7.16 25.23
CA ILE A 190 44.67 5.78 24.75
C ILE A 190 46.07 5.56 24.20
N SER A 191 46.54 4.32 24.20
CA SER A 191 47.74 3.92 23.44
C SER A 191 47.37 3.65 21.98
N LEU A 192 47.97 4.41 21.05
CA LEU A 192 47.80 4.19 19.60
C LEU A 192 49.18 3.99 18.93
N PRO A 193 49.69 2.76 18.87
CA PRO A 193 50.94 2.42 18.20
C PRO A 193 50.94 2.76 16.71
N ALA A 194 52.13 2.96 16.14
CA ALA A 194 52.27 3.29 14.73
C ALA A 194 51.82 2.13 13.82
N GLY A 195 50.81 2.37 12.98
CA GLY A 195 50.27 1.38 12.04
C GLY A 195 48.96 0.73 12.49
N GLU A 196 48.51 1.00 13.71
CA GLU A 196 47.20 0.58 14.21
C GLU A 196 46.12 1.64 13.97
N SER A 197 44.87 1.18 13.97
CA SER A 197 43.68 2.02 13.89
C SER A 197 42.79 1.75 15.11
N ARG A 198 41.96 2.74 15.48
CA ARG A 198 40.87 2.61 16.45
C ARG A 198 39.61 3.19 15.82
N ARG A 199 38.48 2.53 16.02
CA ARG A 199 37.18 3.04 15.60
C ARG A 199 36.55 3.83 16.73
N PHE A 200 35.59 4.66 16.35
CA PHE A 200 34.71 5.35 17.27
C PHE A 200 33.43 5.68 16.50
N SER A 201 32.32 5.69 17.23
CA SER A 201 30.98 5.94 16.72
C SER A 201 30.29 6.91 17.67
N ILE A 202 29.66 7.94 17.10
CA ILE A 202 29.04 9.02 17.86
C ILE A 202 27.55 9.06 17.53
N ALA A 203 26.72 9.11 18.58
CA ALA A 203 25.31 9.42 18.47
C ALA A 203 25.05 10.91 18.72
N LEU A 204 24.27 11.51 17.82
CA LEU A 204 23.62 12.81 18.02
C LEU A 204 22.20 12.52 18.50
N LEU A 205 21.90 12.90 19.72
CA LEU A 205 20.66 12.54 20.40
C LEU A 205 19.81 13.79 20.58
N ILE A 206 18.52 13.68 20.30
CA ILE A 206 17.54 14.74 20.53
C ILE A 206 16.41 14.12 21.35
N GLY A 207 15.92 14.82 22.35
CA GLY A 207 14.75 14.40 23.14
C GLY A 207 13.81 15.57 23.40
N GLU A 208 12.51 15.31 23.52
CA GLU A 208 11.54 16.34 23.94
C GLU A 208 11.85 16.86 25.36
N ASP A 209 12.35 15.97 26.21
CA ASP A 209 12.81 16.21 27.57
C ASP A 209 14.00 15.30 27.93
N TYR A 210 14.46 15.36 29.18
CA TYR A 210 15.59 14.56 29.66
C TYR A 210 15.30 13.06 29.65
N ASP A 211 14.07 12.64 29.97
CA ASP A 211 13.71 11.23 30.02
C ASP A 211 13.69 10.61 28.61
N ASP A 212 13.13 11.33 27.63
CA ASP A 212 13.16 10.91 26.22
C ASP A 212 14.58 10.94 25.63
N LEU A 213 15.40 11.94 25.98
CA LEU A 213 16.81 11.98 25.56
C LEU A 213 17.59 10.76 26.09
N THR A 214 17.42 10.46 27.38
CA THR A 214 18.10 9.33 28.03
C THR A 214 17.65 8.01 27.42
N LEU A 215 16.36 7.86 27.14
CA LEU A 215 15.84 6.70 26.46
C LEU A 215 16.43 6.56 25.04
N ASN A 216 16.48 7.65 24.27
CA ASN A 216 17.09 7.64 22.94
C ASN A 216 18.58 7.28 23.01
N ALA A 217 19.29 7.67 24.07
CA ALA A 217 20.67 7.28 24.32
C ALA A 217 20.83 5.77 24.57
N ILE A 218 19.95 5.19 25.39
CA ILE A 218 19.93 3.75 25.69
C ILE A 218 19.55 2.95 24.44
N THR A 219 18.51 3.36 23.72
CA THR A 219 18.08 2.70 22.48
C THR A 219 19.16 2.76 21.40
N SER A 220 19.85 3.89 21.26
CA SER A 220 20.94 4.00 20.27
C SER A 220 22.12 3.09 20.60
N GLN A 221 22.41 2.89 21.89
CA GLN A 221 23.43 1.94 22.35
C GLN A 221 23.04 0.50 22.01
N ASP A 222 21.81 0.07 22.34
CA ASP A 222 21.29 -1.27 22.01
C ASP A 222 21.27 -1.52 20.48
N ILE A 223 20.96 -0.51 19.66
CA ILE A 223 21.04 -0.61 18.19
C ILE A 223 22.48 -0.83 17.72
N TYR A 224 23.44 -0.14 18.33
CA TYR A 224 24.85 -0.27 18.00
C TYR A 224 25.39 -1.65 18.38
N GLU A 225 25.12 -2.12 19.60
CA GLU A 225 25.53 -3.44 20.10
C GLU A 225 24.93 -4.56 19.24
N ARG A 226 23.71 -4.39 18.71
CA ARG A 226 23.10 -5.32 17.76
C ARG A 226 23.60 -5.18 16.31
N ASN A 227 24.71 -4.49 16.07
CA ASN A 227 25.29 -4.29 14.75
C ASN A 227 24.31 -3.74 13.70
N TYR A 228 23.41 -2.85 14.13
CA TYR A 228 22.35 -2.28 13.29
C TYR A 228 21.42 -3.34 12.65
N GLN A 229 21.39 -4.56 13.19
CA GLN A 229 20.48 -5.64 12.82
C GLN A 229 19.20 -5.49 13.66
N PHE A 230 18.20 -4.81 13.11
CA PHE A 230 16.89 -4.66 13.73
C PHE A 230 15.79 -5.19 12.81
N ALA A 231 14.68 -5.58 13.44
CA ALA A 231 13.46 -5.95 12.73
C ALA A 231 13.10 -4.85 11.75
N LYS A 232 12.88 -5.26 10.50
CA LYS A 232 12.62 -4.34 9.42
C LYS A 232 11.10 -4.26 9.27
N PRO A 233 10.50 -3.05 9.38
CA PRO A 233 9.07 -2.93 9.16
C PRO A 233 8.73 -3.41 7.74
N PRO A 234 7.48 -3.86 7.50
CA PRO A 234 7.07 -4.31 6.18
C PRO A 234 7.31 -3.27 5.08
N GLU A 235 7.47 -3.74 3.84
CA GLU A 235 7.64 -2.85 2.69
C GLU A 235 6.52 -1.80 2.58
N LYS A 236 6.86 -0.64 2.01
CA LYS A 236 5.91 0.48 1.87
C LYS A 236 4.94 0.19 0.72
N PRO A 237 3.62 0.28 0.96
CA PRO A 237 2.64 0.16 -0.13
C PRO A 237 2.70 1.40 -1.03
N ASN A 238 2.50 1.22 -2.35
CA ASN A 238 2.36 2.32 -3.29
C ASN A 238 0.94 2.87 -3.24
N VAL A 239 0.77 4.12 -2.82
CA VAL A 239 -0.54 4.74 -2.56
C VAL A 239 -0.91 5.72 -3.65
N THR A 240 -2.17 5.67 -4.09
CA THR A 240 -2.78 6.68 -4.96
C THR A 240 -4.00 7.30 -4.28
N ALA A 241 -4.21 8.60 -4.51
CA ALA A 241 -5.36 9.34 -4.03
C ALA A 241 -6.15 9.97 -5.18
N VAL A 242 -7.47 9.82 -5.15
CA VAL A 242 -8.41 10.42 -6.08
C VAL A 242 -9.23 11.46 -5.34
N ALA A 243 -9.14 12.72 -5.78
CA ALA A 243 -9.94 13.80 -5.25
C ALA A 243 -11.42 13.66 -5.65
N GLY A 244 -12.32 13.96 -4.71
CA GLY A 244 -13.75 14.00 -4.98
C GLY A 244 -14.46 15.08 -4.16
N ASP A 245 -15.75 15.27 -4.45
CA ASP A 245 -16.57 16.25 -3.75
C ASP A 245 -16.75 15.84 -2.28
N GLN A 246 -16.13 16.59 -1.37
CA GLN A 246 -16.11 16.36 0.08
C GLN A 246 -15.64 14.96 0.47
N LYS A 247 -14.76 14.37 -0.36
CA LYS A 247 -14.17 13.06 -0.11
C LYS A 247 -12.82 12.88 -0.79
N VAL A 248 -12.05 11.93 -0.30
CA VAL A 248 -10.84 11.42 -0.94
C VAL A 248 -10.94 9.90 -0.99
N THR A 249 -10.71 9.32 -2.17
CA THR A 249 -10.57 7.87 -2.31
C THR A 249 -9.09 7.53 -2.35
N LEU A 250 -8.63 6.71 -1.42
CA LEU A 250 -7.29 6.15 -1.39
C LEU A 250 -7.33 4.71 -1.90
N TYR A 251 -6.29 4.29 -2.61
CA TYR A 251 -6.05 2.88 -2.90
C TYR A 251 -4.57 2.58 -3.00
N TRP A 252 -4.18 1.33 -2.77
CA TRP A 252 -2.78 0.91 -2.69
C TRP A 252 -2.57 -0.54 -3.12
N ASP A 253 -1.31 -0.91 -3.33
CA ASP A 253 -0.89 -2.28 -3.68
C ASP A 253 -0.58 -3.15 -2.45
N HIS A 254 -0.36 -4.44 -2.68
CA HIS A 254 -0.18 -5.46 -1.64
C HIS A 254 1.29 -5.82 -1.40
N ILE A 255 2.27 -5.02 -1.88
CA ILE A 255 3.69 -5.38 -1.82
C ILE A 255 4.19 -5.62 -0.39
N ALA A 256 3.57 -4.96 0.59
CA ALA A 256 3.87 -5.13 2.01
C ALA A 256 3.53 -6.52 2.55
N GLU A 257 2.50 -7.19 1.99
CA GLU A 257 2.01 -8.50 2.45
C GLU A 257 3.02 -9.64 2.17
N GLU A 258 3.93 -9.43 1.22
CA GLU A 258 4.98 -10.37 0.84
C GLU A 258 6.36 -10.01 1.44
N SER A 259 6.39 -9.08 2.41
CA SER A 259 7.62 -8.65 3.07
C SER A 259 8.13 -9.71 4.04
N LEU A 260 9.40 -10.10 3.89
CA LEU A 260 10.11 -11.00 4.82
C LEU A 260 10.96 -10.15 5.79
N ASP A 261 10.80 -10.38 7.08
CA ASP A 261 11.68 -9.77 8.09
C ASP A 261 13.03 -10.53 8.16
N PRO A 262 14.18 -9.85 7.99
CA PRO A 262 15.49 -10.52 7.97
C PRO A 262 15.92 -11.15 9.29
N ILE A 263 15.42 -10.65 10.42
CA ILE A 263 15.82 -11.06 11.77
C ILE A 263 14.96 -12.23 12.25
N SER A 264 13.64 -12.12 12.13
CA SER A 264 12.73 -13.21 12.48
C SER A 264 12.74 -14.32 11.42
N GLN A 265 13.13 -14.00 10.17
CA GLN A 265 13.00 -14.86 9.00
C GLN A 265 11.55 -15.33 8.76
N GLU A 266 10.59 -14.53 9.23
CA GLU A 266 9.16 -14.78 9.11
C GLU A 266 8.49 -13.70 8.25
N TYR A 267 7.38 -14.06 7.63
CA TYR A 267 6.45 -13.09 7.02
C TYR A 267 5.50 -12.63 8.12
N ASP A 268 5.86 -11.54 8.79
CA ASP A 268 5.20 -11.04 10.01
C ASP A 268 4.28 -9.83 9.77
N PHE A 269 3.99 -9.51 8.51
CA PHE A 269 3.00 -8.50 8.13
C PHE A 269 1.64 -8.78 8.80
N GLU A 270 1.05 -7.73 9.39
CA GLU A 270 -0.24 -7.83 10.08
C GLU A 270 -1.33 -6.96 9.44
N GLY A 271 -1.01 -5.75 8.98
CA GLY A 271 -2.05 -4.90 8.38
C GLY A 271 -1.60 -3.52 7.91
N TYR A 272 -2.60 -2.69 7.61
CA TYR A 272 -2.47 -1.31 7.15
C TYR A 272 -3.15 -0.31 8.10
N VAL A 273 -2.56 0.88 8.25
CA VAL A 273 -3.12 2.02 8.99
C VAL A 273 -3.13 3.25 8.11
N ILE A 274 -4.24 3.98 8.11
CA ILE A 274 -4.36 5.26 7.39
C ILE A 274 -4.23 6.43 8.37
N TYR A 275 -3.29 7.32 8.09
CA TYR A 275 -3.14 8.59 8.78
C TYR A 275 -3.57 9.73 7.87
N ARG A 276 -4.21 10.76 8.44
CA ARG A 276 -4.62 11.98 7.74
C ARG A 276 -4.19 13.20 8.54
N SER A 277 -3.57 14.16 7.88
CA SER A 277 -3.19 15.44 8.48
C SER A 277 -3.46 16.60 7.53
N THR A 278 -3.56 17.82 8.08
CA THR A 278 -3.47 19.07 7.31
C THR A 278 -2.05 19.66 7.29
N HIS A 279 -1.10 18.96 7.91
CA HIS A 279 0.32 19.30 7.97
C HIS A 279 1.17 18.15 7.42
N PRO A 280 2.21 18.44 6.62
CA PRO A 280 2.99 17.40 5.95
C PRO A 280 3.79 16.50 6.92
N GLN A 281 4.05 16.96 8.15
CA GLN A 281 4.84 16.21 9.14
C GLN A 281 4.01 15.26 10.01
N PHE A 282 2.66 15.26 9.90
CA PHE A 282 1.75 14.43 10.71
C PHE A 282 1.88 14.57 12.24
N LEU A 283 2.63 15.54 12.77
CA LEU A 283 2.85 15.74 14.21
C LEU A 283 1.57 16.06 14.99
N ASP A 284 0.54 16.57 14.31
CA ASP A 284 -0.79 16.77 14.87
C ASP A 284 -1.51 15.45 15.17
N GLN A 285 -1.09 14.34 14.56
CA GLN A 285 -1.60 13.00 14.81
C GLN A 285 -0.77 12.24 15.85
N GLN A 286 0.43 12.71 16.21
CA GLN A 286 1.28 12.08 17.23
C GLN A 286 0.83 12.44 18.65
N THR A 287 -0.29 11.84 19.07
CA THR A 287 -1.00 12.20 20.32
C THR A 287 -0.90 11.14 21.40
N ILE A 288 -0.44 9.93 21.07
CA ILE A 288 -0.32 8.83 22.02
C ILE A 288 1.04 8.95 22.71
N THR A 289 1.02 9.11 24.03
CA THR A 289 2.23 9.25 24.83
C THR A 289 2.70 7.91 25.39
N ASP A 290 3.99 7.82 25.66
CA ASP A 290 4.54 6.73 26.47
C ASP A 290 4.27 6.93 27.98
N VAL A 291 4.83 6.06 28.82
CA VAL A 291 4.65 6.14 30.29
C VAL A 291 5.35 7.34 30.93
N ASN A 292 6.33 7.95 30.25
CA ASN A 292 7.07 9.12 30.71
C ASN A 292 6.35 10.43 30.31
N GLY A 293 5.41 10.34 29.36
CA GLY A 293 4.58 11.47 28.91
C GLY A 293 5.05 12.08 27.60
N SER A 294 6.09 11.53 26.99
CA SER A 294 6.64 11.94 25.69
C SER A 294 5.75 11.42 24.56
N LYS A 295 5.57 12.23 23.50
CA LYS A 295 4.74 11.83 22.36
C LYS A 295 5.45 10.76 21.55
N PHE A 296 4.77 9.65 21.29
CA PHE A 296 5.39 8.48 20.66
C PHE A 296 4.59 7.94 19.48
N LEU A 297 3.41 7.36 19.71
CA LEU A 297 2.60 6.76 18.65
C LEU A 297 1.58 7.74 18.05
N PHE A 298 1.08 7.39 16.86
CA PHE A 298 0.14 8.19 16.10
C PHE A 298 -1.28 7.68 16.25
N GLU A 299 -2.24 8.60 16.35
CA GLU A 299 -3.65 8.26 16.28
C GLU A 299 -4.08 8.06 14.81
N PRO A 300 -4.64 6.90 14.45
CA PRO A 300 -5.15 6.67 13.09
C PRO A 300 -6.33 7.58 12.74
N LEU A 301 -6.53 7.81 11.44
CA LEU A 301 -7.73 8.46 10.93
C LEU A 301 -8.99 7.75 11.46
N LYS A 302 -9.96 8.50 12.00
CA LYS A 302 -11.25 7.94 12.35
C LYS A 302 -12.16 7.82 11.12
N MET A 303 -12.69 6.64 10.91
CA MET A 303 -13.73 6.35 9.93
C MET A 303 -15.05 7.01 10.33
N PHE A 304 -16.02 7.03 9.39
CA PHE A 304 -17.34 7.62 9.63
C PHE A 304 -18.11 7.00 10.82
N ASN A 305 -17.89 5.72 11.10
CA ASN A 305 -18.45 5.01 12.24
C ASN A 305 -17.71 5.28 13.58
N GLY A 306 -16.60 6.03 13.54
CA GLY A 306 -15.75 6.33 14.69
C GLY A 306 -14.64 5.30 14.97
N ALA A 307 -14.59 4.19 14.22
CA ALA A 307 -13.49 3.22 14.31
C ALA A 307 -12.20 3.80 13.72
N PRO A 308 -11.00 3.37 14.16
CA PRO A 308 -9.76 3.71 13.47
C PRO A 308 -9.73 3.08 12.07
N ALA A 309 -9.18 3.79 11.08
CA ALA A 309 -8.88 3.28 9.75
C ALA A 309 -7.62 2.39 9.83
N ARG A 310 -7.80 1.23 10.48
CA ARG A 310 -6.81 0.16 10.63
C ARG A 310 -7.46 -1.10 10.08
N PHE A 311 -6.74 -1.80 9.21
CA PHE A 311 -7.20 -2.96 8.46
C PHE A 311 -6.18 -4.07 8.62
N ASP A 312 -6.57 -5.14 9.31
CA ASP A 312 -5.68 -6.21 9.78
C ASP A 312 -6.15 -7.59 9.31
N LEU A 313 -5.24 -8.55 9.32
CA LEU A 313 -5.55 -9.94 8.99
C LEU A 313 -6.59 -10.51 9.97
N ASP A 314 -7.44 -11.42 9.50
CA ASP A 314 -8.33 -12.17 10.39
C ASP A 314 -7.58 -13.40 10.93
N ASN A 315 -6.83 -13.20 12.02
CA ASN A 315 -5.93 -14.20 12.60
C ASN A 315 -5.94 -14.16 14.15
N ASP A 316 -4.93 -14.77 14.80
CA ASP A 316 -4.81 -14.81 16.26
C ASP A 316 -4.10 -13.56 16.85
N TYR A 317 -3.62 -12.64 16.03
CA TYR A 317 -2.87 -11.42 16.39
C TYR A 317 -3.76 -10.18 16.35
N TYR A 318 -4.49 -9.91 17.43
CA TYR A 318 -5.38 -8.76 17.52
C TYR A 318 -5.30 -8.07 18.89
N GLY A 319 -5.84 -6.86 18.98
CA GLY A 319 -5.85 -6.07 20.19
C GLY A 319 -4.49 -5.41 20.44
N MET A 320 -3.94 -5.59 21.64
CA MET A 320 -2.65 -5.01 22.03
C MET A 320 -1.54 -6.02 21.74
N SER A 321 -0.38 -5.52 21.31
CA SER A 321 0.81 -6.32 21.08
C SER A 321 1.24 -7.08 22.33
N ASP A 322 1.83 -8.26 22.13
CA ASP A 322 2.36 -9.08 23.23
C ASP A 322 3.64 -8.46 23.83
N VAL A 323 4.41 -7.75 22.99
CA VAL A 323 5.66 -7.09 23.35
C VAL A 323 5.39 -5.60 23.55
N VAL A 324 5.88 -5.07 24.66
CA VAL A 324 5.84 -3.64 25.00
C VAL A 324 7.06 -2.95 24.40
N TYR A 325 6.93 -1.69 23.97
CA TYR A 325 8.10 -0.92 23.56
C TYR A 325 9.06 -0.74 24.76
N PRO A 326 10.32 -1.23 24.66
CA PRO A 326 11.29 -1.16 25.75
C PRO A 326 11.49 0.28 26.24
N GLY A 327 11.50 0.47 27.57
CA GLY A 327 11.65 1.78 28.20
C GLY A 327 10.46 2.75 28.06
N ARG A 328 9.52 2.49 27.14
CA ARG A 328 8.35 3.35 26.88
C ARG A 328 7.08 2.86 27.58
N GLY A 329 6.96 1.58 27.89
CA GLY A 329 5.77 1.03 28.57
C GLY A 329 4.46 1.19 27.77
N ALA A 330 4.57 1.44 26.47
CA ALA A 330 3.45 1.55 25.54
C ALA A 330 3.34 0.26 24.71
N TYR A 331 2.11 -0.14 24.41
CA TYR A 331 1.81 -1.26 23.51
C TYR A 331 1.35 -0.73 22.16
N TYR A 332 1.68 -1.45 21.08
CA TYR A 332 1.11 -1.18 19.77
C TYR A 332 -0.27 -1.85 19.67
N THR A 333 -1.19 -1.27 18.89
CA THR A 333 -2.51 -1.90 18.63
C THR A 333 -2.47 -2.63 17.31
N LEU A 334 -2.62 -3.95 17.32
CA LEU A 334 -2.56 -4.81 16.12
C LEU A 334 -3.85 -4.80 15.30
N GLY A 335 -4.98 -4.37 15.87
CA GLY A 335 -6.26 -4.30 15.17
C GLY A 335 -7.35 -5.13 15.87
N ASP A 336 -8.44 -5.39 15.15
CA ASP A 336 -9.65 -6.07 15.68
C ASP A 336 -10.19 -7.13 14.68
N ASN A 337 -9.31 -7.76 13.89
CA ASN A 337 -9.62 -8.70 12.80
C ASN A 337 -10.63 -8.14 11.79
N THR A 338 -10.35 -6.94 11.28
CA THR A 338 -11.27 -6.24 10.37
C THR A 338 -11.21 -6.74 8.92
N GLY A 339 -10.16 -7.48 8.56
CA GLY A 339 -9.87 -7.94 7.21
C GLY A 339 -9.14 -6.88 6.39
N LEU A 340 -8.26 -7.33 5.50
CA LEU A 340 -7.50 -6.45 4.62
C LEU A 340 -8.39 -5.84 3.52
N VAL A 341 -8.12 -4.57 3.24
CA VAL A 341 -8.70 -3.83 2.12
C VAL A 341 -7.57 -3.10 1.39
N HIS A 342 -7.78 -2.81 0.11
CA HIS A 342 -6.82 -2.09 -0.73
C HIS A 342 -7.36 -0.74 -1.22
N SER A 343 -8.47 -0.29 -0.62
CA SER A 343 -9.13 0.96 -0.99
C SER A 343 -9.94 1.50 0.18
N TYR A 344 -9.88 2.81 0.42
CA TYR A 344 -10.66 3.47 1.46
C TYR A 344 -11.18 4.84 0.99
N ILE A 345 -12.44 5.14 1.29
CA ILE A 345 -13.06 6.43 0.97
C ILE A 345 -13.16 7.26 2.25
N ASP A 346 -12.29 8.26 2.40
CA ASP A 346 -12.45 9.26 3.44
C ASP A 346 -13.52 10.28 3.03
N SER A 347 -14.62 10.31 3.77
CA SER A 347 -15.68 11.33 3.67
C SER A 347 -15.96 11.98 5.03
N ASN A 348 -15.12 11.73 6.03
CA ASN A 348 -15.32 12.17 7.39
C ASN A 348 -14.81 13.61 7.61
N ASN A 349 -15.70 14.60 7.43
CA ASN A 349 -15.40 16.03 7.54
C ASN A 349 -14.31 16.50 6.57
N VAL A 350 -14.24 15.88 5.40
CA VAL A 350 -13.36 16.30 4.30
C VAL A 350 -13.94 17.57 3.67
N MET A 351 -13.13 18.63 3.61
CA MET A 351 -13.51 19.92 3.05
C MET A 351 -12.85 20.14 1.70
N ASN A 352 -13.62 20.57 0.70
CA ASN A 352 -13.04 20.93 -0.59
C ASN A 352 -12.11 22.15 -0.47
N GLY A 353 -11.03 22.15 -1.23
CA GLY A 353 -10.02 23.21 -1.24
C GLY A 353 -9.01 23.13 -0.09
N GLN A 354 -9.22 22.24 0.88
CA GLN A 354 -8.28 21.97 1.97
C GLN A 354 -7.16 21.05 1.46
N ASN A 355 -5.90 21.39 1.76
CA ASN A 355 -4.81 20.44 1.57
C ASN A 355 -4.89 19.38 2.67
N TYR A 356 -5.01 18.12 2.25
CA TYR A 356 -4.84 16.95 3.11
C TYR A 356 -3.60 16.18 2.69
N TYR A 357 -2.93 15.64 3.69
CA TYR A 357 -1.83 14.70 3.57
C TYR A 357 -2.34 13.37 4.11
N TYR A 358 -2.23 12.31 3.32
CA TYR A 358 -2.53 10.96 3.74
C TYR A 358 -1.27 10.12 3.71
N ALA A 359 -1.19 9.16 4.63
CA ALA A 359 -0.21 8.09 4.61
C ALA A 359 -0.94 6.77 4.82
N VAL A 360 -0.64 5.76 4.00
CA VAL A 360 -1.02 4.37 4.27
C VAL A 360 0.24 3.66 4.72
N VAL A 361 0.20 3.09 5.92
CA VAL A 361 1.38 2.52 6.57
C VAL A 361 1.11 1.05 6.81
N SER A 362 1.99 0.19 6.34
CA SER A 362 2.03 -1.24 6.69
C SER A 362 2.67 -1.42 8.06
N TYR A 363 2.25 -2.43 8.81
CA TYR A 363 2.84 -2.80 10.09
C TYR A 363 2.89 -4.32 10.28
N ASP A 364 3.86 -4.77 11.05
CA ASP A 364 4.03 -6.17 11.46
C ASP A 364 3.41 -6.44 12.84
N HIS A 365 3.36 -7.72 13.25
CA HIS A 365 2.94 -8.12 14.60
C HIS A 365 4.09 -8.28 15.59
N GLY A 366 5.34 -8.03 15.17
CA GLY A 366 6.57 -8.28 15.93
C GLY A 366 6.77 -9.75 16.30
N SER A 367 7.71 -10.04 17.21
CA SER A 367 7.98 -11.39 17.68
C SER A 367 8.11 -11.46 19.20
N LYS A 368 7.22 -12.23 19.82
CA LYS A 368 7.26 -12.47 21.27
C LYS A 368 8.49 -13.26 21.69
N GLU A 369 8.91 -14.24 20.90
CA GLU A 369 10.05 -15.09 21.23
C GLU A 369 11.35 -14.30 21.22
N LEU A 370 11.51 -13.42 20.22
CA LEU A 370 12.68 -12.56 20.06
C LEU A 370 12.57 -11.23 20.84
N GLN A 371 11.46 -11.00 21.55
CA GLN A 371 11.16 -9.74 22.23
C GLN A 371 11.23 -8.50 21.31
N ILE A 372 10.80 -8.68 20.06
CA ILE A 372 10.74 -7.64 19.03
C ILE A 372 9.35 -7.00 19.09
N PRO A 373 9.23 -5.70 19.40
CA PRO A 373 7.95 -5.01 19.35
C PRO A 373 7.50 -4.79 17.90
N PRO A 374 6.18 -4.64 17.65
CA PRO A 374 5.67 -4.32 16.33
C PRO A 374 6.28 -3.05 15.74
N SER A 375 6.49 -3.04 14.42
CA SER A 375 6.99 -1.88 13.69
C SER A 375 6.07 -1.48 12.54
N GLU A 376 6.05 -0.18 12.24
CA GLU A 376 5.27 0.37 11.13
C GLU A 376 6.21 1.06 10.13
N CYS A 377 5.93 0.96 8.83
CA CYS A 377 6.77 1.58 7.82
C CYS A 377 6.74 3.12 7.95
N SER A 378 7.84 3.79 7.58
CA SER A 378 7.90 5.26 7.71
C SER A 378 6.89 5.99 6.81
N LYS A 379 6.50 7.20 7.24
CA LYS A 379 5.56 8.11 6.56
C LYS A 379 6.15 9.52 6.49
N THR A 380 7.00 9.75 5.49
CA THR A 380 7.81 10.98 5.41
C THR A 380 7.36 11.86 4.25
N ILE A 381 7.17 13.15 4.52
CA ILE A 381 7.01 14.18 3.48
C ILE A 381 8.09 15.23 3.70
N THR A 382 9.00 15.36 2.73
CA THR A 382 10.18 16.22 2.84
C THR A 382 9.91 17.55 2.14
N LEU A 383 10.30 18.66 2.77
CA LEU A 383 10.28 19.98 2.13
C LEU A 383 11.65 20.27 1.50
N ASN A 384 11.69 20.57 0.21
CA ASN A 384 12.90 21.09 -0.42
C ASN A 384 13.12 22.55 0.03
N PRO A 385 14.22 22.85 0.76
CA PRO A 385 14.43 24.18 1.33
C PRO A 385 14.74 25.26 0.28
N THR A 386 15.12 24.87 -0.94
CA THR A 386 15.46 25.83 -2.02
C THR A 386 14.25 26.13 -2.90
N THR A 387 13.41 25.12 -3.19
CA THR A 387 12.25 25.27 -4.08
C THR A 387 10.93 25.44 -3.35
N ASN A 388 10.89 25.20 -2.02
CA ASN A 388 9.68 25.08 -1.22
C ASN A 388 8.68 24.00 -1.72
N GLU A 389 9.18 23.03 -2.48
CA GLU A 389 8.38 21.93 -2.99
C GLU A 389 8.33 20.79 -1.96
N LEU A 390 7.15 20.18 -1.81
CA LEU A 390 6.97 19.01 -0.97
C LEU A 390 7.20 17.75 -1.80
N ILE A 391 8.08 16.88 -1.32
CA ILE A 391 8.41 15.58 -1.90
C ILE A 391 7.73 14.52 -1.02
N THR A 392 6.75 13.83 -1.59
CA THR A 392 6.06 12.71 -0.95
C THR A 392 6.80 11.40 -1.19
N ASP A 393 6.77 10.51 -0.21
CA ASP A 393 7.18 9.12 -0.33
C ASP A 393 6.08 8.27 -1.01
N VAL A 394 6.39 7.05 -1.45
CA VAL A 394 5.48 6.16 -2.22
C VAL A 394 4.17 5.84 -1.50
N ASN A 395 4.20 5.84 -0.17
CA ASN A 395 3.04 5.55 0.67
C ASN A 395 2.35 6.80 1.24
N THR A 396 2.77 7.99 0.79
CA THR A 396 2.22 9.28 1.21
C THR A 396 1.73 10.09 0.02
N VAL A 397 0.62 10.81 0.20
CA VAL A 397 -0.01 11.57 -0.88
C VAL A 397 -0.53 12.90 -0.36
N ARG A 398 -0.35 13.95 -1.16
CA ARG A 398 -0.97 15.26 -0.95
C ARG A 398 -2.13 15.40 -1.92
N VAL A 399 -3.32 15.72 -1.39
CA VAL A 399 -4.53 15.85 -2.19
C VAL A 399 -5.37 17.04 -1.75
N ILE A 400 -6.00 17.71 -2.71
CA ILE A 400 -6.97 18.78 -2.47
C ILE A 400 -8.33 18.27 -2.96
N PRO A 401 -9.26 17.92 -2.06
CA PRO A 401 -10.59 17.48 -2.45
C PRO A 401 -11.29 18.60 -3.22
N SER A 402 -12.00 18.25 -4.28
CA SER A 402 -12.78 19.20 -5.05
C SER A 402 -13.87 18.45 -5.81
N SER A 403 -14.96 19.16 -6.13
CA SER A 403 -15.97 18.60 -7.02
C SER A 403 -15.42 18.56 -8.46
N PRO A 404 -15.78 17.53 -9.25
CA PRO A 404 -15.43 17.48 -10.68
C PRO A 404 -16.00 18.69 -11.43
N SER A 405 -15.33 19.07 -12.51
CA SER A 405 -15.80 20.14 -13.40
C SER A 405 -17.24 19.87 -13.88
N ILE A 406 -18.08 20.90 -13.98
CA ILE A 406 -19.53 20.75 -14.23
C ILE A 406 -19.93 20.12 -15.59
N GLY A 407 -18.97 19.90 -16.49
CA GLY A 407 -19.15 19.18 -17.76
C GLY A 407 -18.71 17.72 -17.76
N VAL A 408 -18.17 17.22 -16.65
CA VAL A 408 -17.59 15.87 -16.58
C VAL A 408 -18.67 14.79 -16.59
N ILE A 409 -18.46 13.81 -17.44
CA ILE A 409 -19.17 12.52 -17.48
C ILE A 409 -18.15 11.48 -17.06
N SER A 410 -18.32 10.92 -15.86
CA SER A 410 -17.42 9.90 -15.31
C SER A 410 -17.34 8.68 -16.23
N GLY A 411 -16.14 8.12 -16.33
CA GLY A 411 -15.91 6.84 -16.99
C GLY A 411 -16.72 5.73 -16.35
N ASP A 412 -17.07 4.72 -17.17
CA ASP A 412 -17.92 3.61 -16.76
C ASP A 412 -17.55 2.29 -17.46
N ILE A 413 -18.18 1.20 -17.01
CA ILE A 413 -18.18 -0.07 -17.74
C ILE A 413 -19.20 0.04 -18.87
N LYS A 414 -18.77 -0.24 -20.10
CA LYS A 414 -19.59 -0.13 -21.30
C LYS A 414 -20.88 -0.94 -21.16
N ASP A 415 -22.01 -0.23 -21.23
CA ASP A 415 -23.37 -0.75 -21.07
C ASP A 415 -23.64 -1.48 -19.73
N ASN A 416 -22.70 -1.43 -18.78
CA ASN A 416 -22.70 -2.19 -17.54
C ASN A 416 -22.89 -3.71 -17.75
N ILE A 417 -22.25 -4.25 -18.79
CA ILE A 417 -22.37 -5.65 -19.20
C ILE A 417 -21.00 -6.34 -19.17
N ILE A 418 -20.99 -7.57 -18.66
CA ILE A 418 -19.90 -8.53 -18.85
C ILE A 418 -20.37 -9.57 -19.87
N THR A 419 -19.60 -9.73 -20.94
CA THR A 419 -19.95 -10.62 -22.06
C THR A 419 -19.28 -11.98 -21.87
N HIS A 420 -20.04 -13.06 -21.96
CA HIS A 420 -19.50 -14.42 -22.03
C HIS A 420 -19.03 -14.71 -23.46
N LYS A 421 -17.71 -14.80 -23.65
CA LYS A 421 -17.10 -15.21 -24.92
C LYS A 421 -17.05 -16.73 -25.05
N ALA A 422 -16.84 -17.43 -23.93
CA ALA A 422 -16.84 -18.89 -23.84
C ALA A 422 -17.27 -19.34 -22.43
N GLY A 423 -17.63 -20.63 -22.32
CA GLY A 423 -18.08 -21.28 -21.09
C GLY A 423 -19.53 -20.98 -20.70
N VAL A 424 -19.92 -21.48 -19.54
CA VAL A 424 -21.33 -21.55 -19.09
C VAL A 424 -21.51 -21.17 -17.62
N THR A 425 -20.48 -20.60 -16.98
CA THR A 425 -20.52 -20.26 -15.55
C THR A 425 -21.72 -19.38 -15.17
N THR A 426 -22.17 -19.55 -13.93
CA THR A 426 -23.08 -18.62 -13.25
C THR A 426 -22.38 -17.90 -12.08
N GLY A 427 -21.05 -18.03 -11.96
CA GLY A 427 -20.28 -17.22 -11.05
C GLY A 427 -20.37 -15.74 -11.44
N GLU A 428 -20.31 -14.86 -10.45
CA GLU A 428 -20.50 -13.43 -10.64
C GLU A 428 -19.18 -12.69 -10.55
N ILE A 429 -18.95 -11.74 -11.46
CA ILE A 429 -17.84 -10.79 -11.40
C ILE A 429 -18.42 -9.41 -11.12
N PHE A 430 -17.88 -8.74 -10.12
CA PHE A 430 -18.23 -7.39 -9.71
C PHE A 430 -17.09 -6.45 -10.11
N LEU A 431 -17.45 -5.37 -10.81
CA LEU A 431 -16.54 -4.33 -11.28
C LEU A 431 -16.91 -3.01 -10.60
N ASP A 432 -16.13 -2.60 -9.61
CA ASP A 432 -16.34 -1.37 -8.87
C ASP A 432 -15.35 -0.30 -9.35
N ILE A 433 -15.84 0.84 -9.82
CA ILE A 433 -14.96 1.92 -10.30
C ILE A 433 -14.49 2.76 -9.09
N ILE A 434 -13.21 2.66 -8.80
CA ILE A 434 -12.53 3.37 -7.71
C ILE A 434 -11.94 4.69 -8.22
N ASP A 435 -11.29 4.64 -9.39
CA ASP A 435 -10.76 5.82 -10.08
C ASP A 435 -11.32 5.92 -11.51
N PRO A 436 -12.33 6.78 -11.74
CA PRO A 436 -12.91 6.96 -13.08
C PRO A 436 -11.97 7.69 -14.04
N TYR A 437 -10.94 8.39 -13.56
CA TYR A 437 -10.03 9.18 -14.41
C TYR A 437 -8.89 8.34 -15.00
N SER A 438 -8.57 7.20 -14.37
CA SER A 438 -7.63 6.20 -14.89
C SER A 438 -8.24 5.29 -15.97
N LEU A 439 -9.57 5.32 -16.15
CA LEU A 439 -10.23 4.53 -17.19
C LEU A 439 -9.89 5.04 -18.58
N GLU A 440 -9.59 4.11 -19.47
CA GLU A 440 -9.31 4.39 -20.86
C GLU A 440 -10.51 4.16 -21.78
N GLU A 441 -10.50 4.79 -22.96
CA GLU A 441 -11.62 4.69 -23.91
C GLU A 441 -11.55 3.40 -24.72
N GLU A 442 -12.61 2.59 -24.64
CA GLU A 442 -12.74 1.34 -25.38
C GLU A 442 -11.59 0.35 -25.08
N ASN A 443 -11.04 0.39 -23.84
CA ASN A 443 -10.11 -0.63 -23.38
C ASN A 443 -10.88 -1.90 -22.99
N GLU A 444 -10.44 -3.06 -23.46
CA GLU A 444 -11.12 -4.34 -23.30
C GLU A 444 -10.27 -5.26 -22.42
N PHE A 445 -10.90 -5.93 -21.47
CA PHE A 445 -10.25 -6.85 -20.55
C PHE A 445 -10.81 -8.25 -20.72
N GLU A 446 -9.94 -9.25 -20.74
CA GLU A 446 -10.29 -10.66 -20.83
C GLU A 446 -10.04 -11.36 -19.49
N ILE A 447 -11.06 -11.98 -18.93
CA ILE A 447 -10.99 -12.77 -17.69
C ILE A 447 -11.02 -14.25 -18.07
N THR A 448 -9.99 -14.99 -17.66
CA THR A 448 -9.86 -16.43 -17.87
C THR A 448 -9.73 -17.16 -16.54
N PHE A 449 -10.10 -18.43 -16.51
CA PHE A 449 -10.16 -19.21 -15.28
C PHE A 449 -9.32 -20.49 -15.38
N LEU A 450 -8.88 -20.98 -14.21
CA LEU A 450 -8.27 -22.29 -14.03
C LEU A 450 -9.02 -23.04 -12.95
N GLU A 451 -9.11 -24.36 -13.08
CA GLU A 451 -9.71 -25.24 -12.09
C GLU A 451 -8.64 -25.92 -11.22
N SER A 452 -9.06 -26.40 -10.05
CA SER A 452 -8.24 -27.23 -9.14
C SER A 452 -6.93 -26.58 -8.63
N PRO A 453 -6.99 -25.53 -7.79
CA PRO A 453 -8.18 -24.82 -7.30
C PRO A 453 -8.66 -23.75 -8.29
N THR A 454 -9.92 -23.30 -8.13
CA THR A 454 -10.48 -22.19 -8.92
C THR A 454 -9.59 -20.96 -8.77
N ARG A 455 -9.09 -20.45 -9.88
CA ARG A 455 -8.30 -19.22 -9.98
C ARG A 455 -8.72 -18.46 -11.21
N TYR A 456 -8.48 -17.16 -11.22
CA TYR A 456 -8.71 -16.34 -12.40
C TYR A 456 -7.56 -15.39 -12.70
N SER A 457 -7.42 -15.05 -13.96
CA SER A 457 -6.46 -14.08 -14.47
C SER A 457 -7.20 -13.06 -15.32
N ILE A 458 -6.74 -11.82 -15.28
CA ILE A 458 -7.27 -10.73 -16.08
C ILE A 458 -6.14 -10.21 -16.95
N LYS A 459 -6.40 -10.17 -18.24
CA LYS A 459 -5.49 -9.64 -19.25
C LYS A 459 -6.05 -8.33 -19.78
N ASP A 460 -5.21 -7.30 -19.80
CA ASP A 460 -5.51 -6.09 -20.53
C ASP A 460 -5.25 -6.35 -22.03
N LEU A 461 -6.24 -6.12 -22.89
CA LEU A 461 -6.13 -6.33 -24.33
C LEU A 461 -5.60 -5.10 -25.08
N LYS A 462 -5.32 -3.99 -24.39
CA LYS A 462 -4.60 -2.86 -24.97
C LYS A 462 -3.08 -3.05 -24.85
N PRO A 463 -2.33 -2.97 -25.98
CA PRO A 463 -0.88 -3.02 -25.94
C PRO A 463 -0.25 -1.88 -25.15
N VAL A 464 0.72 -2.23 -24.32
CA VAL A 464 1.67 -1.30 -23.68
C VAL A 464 2.88 -1.16 -24.60
N ASP A 465 3.28 0.08 -24.85
CA ASP A 465 4.41 0.43 -25.71
C ASP A 465 5.52 1.10 -24.88
N ASP A 466 6.61 0.37 -24.65
CA ASP A 466 7.80 0.85 -23.95
C ASP A 466 8.91 1.24 -24.91
N ILE A 467 9.50 2.41 -24.72
CA ILE A 467 10.66 2.89 -25.46
C ILE A 467 11.87 2.86 -24.51
N ILE A 468 12.70 1.83 -24.62
CA ILE A 468 13.83 1.62 -23.69
C ILE A 468 15.14 1.31 -24.40
N ASN A 469 16.25 1.61 -23.70
CA ASN A 469 17.60 1.34 -24.17
C ASN A 469 18.02 -0.06 -23.72
N ILE A 470 18.16 -1.01 -24.64
CA ILE A 470 18.49 -2.40 -24.30
C ILE A 470 19.97 -2.52 -23.92
N SER A 471 20.27 -3.36 -22.91
CA SER A 471 21.65 -3.79 -22.64
C SER A 471 21.82 -5.28 -22.91
N LEU A 472 23.01 -5.68 -23.36
CA LEU A 472 23.43 -7.07 -23.52
C LEU A 472 23.96 -7.69 -22.21
N SER A 473 24.25 -6.87 -21.20
CA SER A 473 24.86 -7.31 -19.93
C SER A 473 23.93 -7.25 -18.73
N GLN A 474 22.87 -6.45 -18.81
CA GLN A 474 21.97 -6.18 -17.69
C GLN A 474 20.52 -6.17 -18.15
N PHE A 475 19.64 -6.73 -17.32
CA PHE A 475 18.21 -6.60 -17.51
C PHE A 475 17.75 -5.15 -17.36
N ARG A 476 16.82 -4.75 -18.21
CA ARG A 476 16.10 -3.49 -18.15
C ARG A 476 14.65 -3.74 -17.72
N GLN A 477 14.16 -2.89 -16.84
CA GLN A 477 12.79 -2.93 -16.35
C GLN A 477 11.85 -2.36 -17.42
N LEU A 478 10.79 -3.10 -17.73
CA LEU A 478 9.64 -2.65 -18.51
C LEU A 478 8.61 -2.03 -17.57
N SER A 479 7.67 -1.28 -18.13
CA SER A 479 6.65 -0.55 -17.37
C SER A 479 5.70 -1.48 -16.61
N GLN A 480 5.43 -2.69 -17.12
CA GLN A 480 4.51 -3.64 -16.49
C GLN A 480 5.13 -5.05 -16.31
N PRO A 481 4.88 -5.72 -15.17
CA PRO A 481 5.19 -7.13 -14.96
C PRO A 481 4.13 -8.05 -15.61
N ASN A 482 4.27 -9.37 -15.43
CA ASN A 482 3.32 -10.40 -15.90
C ASN A 482 2.98 -10.34 -17.40
N ILE A 483 4.01 -10.26 -18.23
CA ILE A 483 3.86 -10.08 -19.68
C ILE A 483 3.30 -11.35 -20.35
N ASP A 484 2.33 -11.19 -21.24
CA ASP A 484 1.89 -12.26 -22.14
C ASP A 484 2.97 -12.52 -23.20
N ILE A 485 3.75 -13.58 -22.98
CA ILE A 485 4.85 -13.98 -23.86
C ILE A 485 4.44 -14.14 -25.33
N GLY A 486 3.18 -14.50 -25.61
CA GLY A 486 2.70 -14.67 -26.99
C GLY A 486 2.44 -13.35 -27.71
N SER A 487 2.42 -12.23 -26.99
CA SER A 487 2.06 -10.90 -27.51
C SER A 487 3.26 -9.99 -27.79
N ILE A 488 4.45 -10.32 -27.25
CA ILE A 488 5.59 -9.41 -27.27
C ILE A 488 6.12 -9.16 -28.69
N SER A 489 6.42 -7.89 -29.00
CA SER A 489 7.06 -7.45 -30.24
C SER A 489 8.13 -6.43 -29.91
N VAL A 490 9.39 -6.72 -30.29
CA VAL A 490 10.52 -5.79 -30.13
C VAL A 490 10.92 -5.26 -31.51
N ARG A 491 10.99 -3.93 -31.67
CA ARG A 491 11.32 -3.26 -32.94
C ARG A 491 12.30 -2.11 -32.78
N ASP A 492 13.12 -1.88 -33.79
CA ASP A 492 13.96 -0.67 -33.89
C ASP A 492 13.21 0.52 -34.53
N GLU A 493 13.88 1.67 -34.66
CA GLU A 493 13.34 2.87 -35.33
C GLU A 493 13.01 2.64 -36.82
N GLU A 494 13.64 1.66 -37.46
CA GLU A 494 13.42 1.30 -38.87
C GLU A 494 12.24 0.33 -39.05
N GLY A 495 11.73 -0.24 -37.94
CA GLY A 495 10.64 -1.21 -37.91
C GLY A 495 11.07 -2.66 -38.08
N ASN A 496 12.36 -2.98 -38.01
CA ASN A 496 12.85 -4.35 -38.01
C ASN A 496 12.44 -5.04 -36.70
N SER A 497 12.00 -6.30 -36.79
CA SER A 497 11.54 -7.08 -35.62
C SER A 497 12.63 -8.04 -35.14
N TYR A 498 12.65 -8.28 -33.84
CA TYR A 498 13.61 -9.16 -33.16
C TYR A 498 12.88 -10.31 -32.45
N ASP A 499 13.52 -11.48 -32.39
CA ASP A 499 12.91 -12.72 -31.90
C ASP A 499 13.35 -13.06 -30.46
N LEU A 500 12.38 -13.47 -29.63
CA LEU A 500 12.63 -13.99 -28.28
C LEU A 500 13.51 -15.25 -28.34
N ASP A 501 14.38 -15.42 -27.34
CA ASP A 501 15.37 -16.50 -27.19
C ASP A 501 16.47 -16.54 -28.26
N TYR A 502 16.43 -15.63 -29.24
CA TYR A 502 17.48 -15.47 -30.26
C TYR A 502 18.16 -14.11 -30.17
N ASP A 503 17.38 -13.05 -30.18
CA ASP A 503 17.86 -11.67 -30.11
C ASP A 503 17.83 -11.13 -28.67
N PHE A 504 16.85 -11.52 -27.87
CA PHE A 504 16.68 -11.10 -26.47
C PHE A 504 16.10 -12.22 -25.59
N GLU A 505 16.27 -12.07 -24.29
CA GLU A 505 15.61 -12.86 -23.25
C GLU A 505 14.66 -11.98 -22.43
N LEU A 506 13.60 -12.58 -21.90
CA LEU A 506 12.54 -11.92 -21.15
C LEU A 506 12.22 -12.69 -19.87
N ILE A 507 12.19 -11.99 -18.75
CA ILE A 507 11.64 -12.46 -17.48
C ILE A 507 10.23 -11.87 -17.38
N THR A 508 9.21 -12.69 -17.69
CA THR A 508 7.83 -12.25 -17.91
C THR A 508 7.14 -11.75 -16.63
N ASP A 509 7.31 -12.48 -15.54
CA ASP A 509 6.80 -12.20 -14.20
C ASP A 509 7.34 -10.88 -13.65
N LEU A 510 8.64 -10.61 -13.82
CA LEU A 510 9.25 -9.35 -13.36
C LEU A 510 9.19 -8.21 -14.38
N GLY A 511 8.74 -8.47 -15.61
CA GLY A 511 8.75 -7.48 -16.69
C GLY A 511 10.17 -7.00 -17.03
N LYS A 512 11.14 -7.90 -17.14
CA LYS A 512 12.55 -7.54 -17.40
C LYS A 512 13.03 -8.10 -18.72
N ILE A 513 13.72 -7.28 -19.52
CA ILE A 513 14.26 -7.67 -20.84
C ILE A 513 15.76 -7.43 -20.93
N LYS A 514 16.49 -8.32 -21.59
CA LYS A 514 17.92 -8.21 -21.86
C LYS A 514 18.24 -8.69 -23.27
N GLY A 515 19.11 -7.99 -23.99
CA GLY A 515 19.57 -8.47 -25.29
C GLY A 515 20.57 -9.61 -25.14
N LEU A 516 20.62 -10.51 -26.13
CA LEU A 516 21.55 -11.63 -26.16
C LEU A 516 22.80 -11.27 -26.96
N SER A 517 23.98 -11.61 -26.44
CA SER A 517 25.27 -11.28 -27.07
C SER A 517 25.51 -11.98 -28.42
N GLY A 518 24.75 -13.04 -28.72
CA GLY A 518 24.73 -13.71 -30.03
C GLY A 518 23.63 -13.23 -30.97
N GLY A 519 22.77 -12.32 -30.52
CA GLY A 519 21.63 -11.76 -31.27
C GLY A 519 22.01 -10.56 -32.14
N ASN A 520 20.99 -9.97 -32.78
CA ASN A 520 21.14 -8.79 -33.65
C ASN A 520 20.86 -7.46 -32.94
N LEU A 521 20.51 -7.48 -31.65
CA LEU A 521 20.34 -6.27 -30.86
C LEU A 521 21.71 -5.63 -30.54
N ILE A 522 21.73 -4.30 -30.52
CA ILE A 522 22.94 -3.50 -30.29
C ILE A 522 22.87 -2.93 -28.86
N ASP A 523 23.95 -3.09 -28.11
CA ASP A 523 24.05 -2.61 -26.73
C ASP A 523 23.92 -1.08 -26.67
N GLY A 524 22.98 -0.60 -25.85
CA GLY A 524 22.74 0.82 -25.61
C GLY A 524 21.79 1.50 -26.60
N GLU A 525 21.33 0.81 -27.65
CA GLU A 525 20.36 1.35 -28.60
C GLU A 525 18.91 1.27 -28.07
N THR A 526 18.07 2.17 -28.57
CA THR A 526 16.67 2.28 -28.16
C THR A 526 15.77 1.42 -29.05
N TYR A 527 14.85 0.70 -28.41
CA TYR A 527 13.88 -0.16 -29.07
C TYR A 527 12.47 0.14 -28.56
N LEU A 528 11.48 -0.09 -29.41
CA LEU A 528 10.06 -0.12 -29.07
C LEU A 528 9.66 -1.56 -28.73
N ILE A 529 9.21 -1.78 -27.49
CA ILE A 529 8.70 -3.06 -27.01
C ILE A 529 7.20 -2.90 -26.82
N SER A 530 6.42 -3.64 -27.61
CA SER A 530 4.95 -3.66 -27.53
C SER A 530 4.47 -5.00 -27.00
N TYR A 531 3.59 -5.03 -26.00
CA TYR A 531 3.14 -6.27 -25.36
C TYR A 531 1.79 -6.10 -24.64
N LEU A 532 1.10 -7.22 -24.41
CA LEU A 532 -0.02 -7.35 -23.47
C LEU A 532 0.51 -7.92 -22.15
N TYR A 533 -0.23 -7.71 -21.07
CA TYR A 533 0.14 -8.20 -19.75
C TYR A 533 -1.08 -8.59 -18.93
N TYR A 534 -0.84 -9.28 -17.81
CA TYR A 534 -1.87 -9.69 -16.85
C TYR A 534 -1.78 -8.82 -15.59
N PRO A 535 -2.60 -7.75 -15.47
CA PRO A 535 -2.69 -6.99 -14.23
C PRO A 535 -3.01 -7.84 -13.01
N ILE A 536 -3.80 -8.92 -13.19
CA ILE A 536 -4.08 -9.92 -12.16
C ILE A 536 -3.81 -11.28 -12.77
N ILE A 537 -2.99 -12.10 -12.10
CA ILE A 537 -2.67 -13.45 -12.55
C ILE A 537 -2.92 -14.46 -11.44
N ASN A 538 -3.62 -15.55 -11.77
CA ASN A 538 -3.86 -16.70 -10.87
C ASN A 538 -4.47 -16.34 -9.51
N SER A 539 -5.29 -15.29 -9.43
CA SER A 539 -5.95 -14.86 -8.20
C SER A 539 -6.87 -15.95 -7.68
N LYS A 540 -6.80 -16.20 -6.37
CA LYS A 540 -7.66 -17.16 -5.65
C LYS A 540 -8.89 -16.49 -5.02
N ALA A 541 -9.05 -15.18 -5.18
CA ALA A 541 -10.09 -14.37 -4.55
C ALA A 541 -11.46 -14.55 -5.22
N VAL A 542 -12.08 -15.71 -4.99
CA VAL A 542 -13.34 -16.13 -5.62
C VAL A 542 -14.55 -16.12 -4.67
N ASN A 543 -14.41 -15.49 -3.50
CA ASN A 543 -15.44 -15.32 -2.49
C ASN A 543 -15.70 -13.86 -2.09
N LEU A 544 -15.52 -12.93 -3.03
CA LEU A 544 -15.65 -11.47 -2.86
C LEU A 544 -14.56 -10.84 -1.99
N GLU A 545 -13.41 -11.49 -1.85
CA GLU A 545 -12.25 -10.92 -1.19
C GLU A 545 -11.78 -9.65 -1.93
N GLU A 546 -11.24 -8.70 -1.18
CA GLU A 546 -10.80 -7.39 -1.68
C GLU A 546 -9.28 -7.29 -1.84
N THR A 547 -8.60 -8.44 -1.95
CA THR A 547 -7.14 -8.56 -1.97
C THR A 547 -6.50 -8.27 -3.33
N ASN A 548 -7.30 -8.25 -4.41
CA ASN A 548 -6.75 -7.95 -5.73
C ASN A 548 -6.37 -6.48 -5.87
N PRO A 549 -5.30 -6.17 -6.62
CA PRO A 549 -4.96 -4.81 -6.98
C PRO A 549 -6.07 -4.18 -7.84
N ILE A 550 -6.13 -2.85 -7.82
CA ILE A 550 -6.98 -2.07 -8.71
C ILE A 550 -6.31 -1.95 -10.07
N VAL A 551 -7.06 -2.25 -11.13
CA VAL A 551 -6.59 -2.29 -12.52
C VAL A 551 -7.29 -1.18 -13.29
N ASP A 552 -6.54 -0.21 -13.82
CA ASP A 552 -7.08 0.96 -14.54
C ASP A 552 -8.20 1.68 -13.79
N GLY A 553 -8.10 1.75 -12.45
CA GLY A 553 -9.13 2.35 -11.60
C GLY A 553 -10.36 1.47 -11.35
N VAL A 554 -10.38 0.22 -11.81
CA VAL A 554 -11.43 -0.79 -11.54
C VAL A 554 -10.96 -1.77 -10.47
N LYS A 555 -11.74 -1.91 -9.40
CA LYS A 555 -11.62 -2.99 -8.43
C LYS A 555 -12.49 -4.17 -8.86
N ILE A 556 -11.90 -5.36 -8.81
CA ILE A 556 -12.52 -6.57 -9.36
C ILE A 556 -12.67 -7.60 -8.25
N ARG A 557 -13.90 -8.08 -8.05
CA ARG A 557 -14.25 -9.10 -7.06
C ARG A 557 -15.02 -10.22 -7.74
N ALA A 558 -14.69 -11.47 -7.43
CA ALA A 558 -15.36 -12.62 -8.00
C ALA A 558 -16.12 -13.41 -6.93
N LYS A 559 -17.28 -13.97 -7.29
CA LYS A 559 -18.03 -14.92 -6.48
C LYS A 559 -18.27 -16.19 -7.27
N ASP A 560 -17.49 -17.22 -6.94
CA ASP A 560 -17.73 -18.57 -7.43
C ASP A 560 -18.90 -19.22 -6.68
N VAL A 561 -19.47 -20.24 -7.31
CA VAL A 561 -20.61 -20.99 -6.80
C VAL A 561 -20.33 -22.48 -6.87
N ALA A 562 -20.75 -23.23 -5.85
CA ALA A 562 -20.66 -24.68 -5.92
C ALA A 562 -21.65 -25.25 -6.95
N LEU A 563 -21.20 -26.24 -7.72
CA LEU A 563 -22.08 -26.98 -8.62
C LEU A 563 -23.23 -27.61 -7.82
N SER A 564 -24.45 -27.18 -8.10
CA SER A 564 -25.65 -27.60 -7.39
C SER A 564 -26.90 -27.27 -8.19
N LEU A 565 -28.04 -27.87 -7.84
CA LEU A 565 -29.32 -27.52 -8.44
C LEU A 565 -29.72 -26.10 -8.02
N ASN A 566 -30.09 -25.27 -8.99
CA ASN A 566 -30.70 -23.97 -8.71
C ASN A 566 -32.20 -24.17 -8.43
N GLU A 567 -32.56 -24.35 -7.16
CA GLU A 567 -33.92 -24.62 -6.74
C GLU A 567 -34.91 -23.50 -7.12
N GLN A 568 -34.44 -22.25 -7.23
CA GLN A 568 -35.30 -21.12 -7.57
C GLN A 568 -35.72 -21.13 -9.05
N ASN A 569 -34.86 -21.65 -9.93
CA ASN A 569 -35.08 -21.71 -11.37
C ASN A 569 -35.50 -23.10 -11.86
N THR A 570 -35.32 -24.14 -11.04
CA THR A 570 -35.81 -25.49 -11.33
C THR A 570 -37.30 -25.58 -11.02
N LYS A 571 -38.13 -25.20 -11.99
CA LYS A 571 -39.58 -25.06 -11.84
C LYS A 571 -40.32 -25.19 -13.16
N TRP A 572 -41.63 -25.38 -13.07
CA TRP A 572 -42.53 -25.26 -14.22
C TRP A 572 -42.49 -23.84 -14.81
N SER A 573 -42.61 -23.74 -16.13
CA SER A 573 -42.74 -22.47 -16.83
C SER A 573 -43.94 -21.68 -16.32
N THR A 574 -43.87 -20.35 -16.36
CA THR A 574 -44.92 -19.47 -15.84
C THR A 574 -46.25 -19.59 -16.58
N SER A 575 -46.23 -20.12 -17.80
CA SER A 575 -47.43 -20.44 -18.59
C SER A 575 -48.03 -21.80 -18.28
N SER A 576 -47.30 -22.68 -17.58
CA SER A 576 -47.76 -24.03 -17.26
C SER A 576 -48.83 -24.01 -16.18
N SER A 577 -49.84 -24.84 -16.37
CA SER A 577 -50.89 -25.11 -15.37
C SER A 577 -50.70 -26.45 -14.66
N CYS A 578 -49.63 -27.17 -14.99
CA CYS A 578 -49.30 -28.45 -14.39
C CYS A 578 -49.10 -28.33 -12.88
N THR A 579 -49.65 -29.28 -12.13
CA THR A 579 -49.54 -29.34 -10.66
C THR A 579 -48.77 -30.57 -10.19
N TRP A 580 -47.95 -31.18 -11.05
CA TRP A 580 -47.10 -32.30 -10.64
C TRP A 580 -45.93 -31.81 -9.79
N ASP A 581 -45.62 -32.57 -8.74
CA ASP A 581 -44.52 -32.28 -7.84
C ASP A 581 -43.23 -32.88 -8.43
N PRO A 582 -42.23 -32.05 -8.79
CA PRO A 582 -40.96 -32.52 -9.30
C PRO A 582 -39.99 -32.88 -8.17
N VAL A 583 -39.22 -33.94 -8.38
CA VAL A 583 -38.01 -34.25 -7.60
C VAL A 583 -36.86 -34.35 -8.59
N VAL A 584 -35.83 -33.54 -8.40
CA VAL A 584 -34.62 -33.55 -9.24
C VAL A 584 -33.42 -33.78 -8.35
N ILE A 585 -32.61 -34.79 -8.66
CA ILE A 585 -31.40 -35.14 -7.93
C ILE A 585 -30.29 -35.53 -8.91
N PRO A 586 -29.00 -35.49 -8.50
CA PRO A 586 -27.94 -36.11 -9.29
C PRO A 586 -28.23 -37.60 -9.47
N PHE A 587 -27.74 -38.21 -10.55
CA PHE A 587 -27.96 -39.62 -10.83
C PHE A 587 -27.55 -40.49 -9.62
N ASN A 588 -28.45 -41.36 -9.16
CA ASN A 588 -28.30 -42.18 -7.94
C ASN A 588 -28.01 -41.39 -6.64
N GLY A 589 -28.30 -40.08 -6.61
CA GLY A 589 -28.03 -39.21 -5.48
C GLY A 589 -26.54 -39.03 -5.17
N ALA A 590 -25.66 -39.16 -6.17
CA ALA A 590 -24.21 -39.04 -5.99
C ALA A 590 -23.64 -37.82 -6.72
N ASP A 591 -22.95 -36.95 -5.98
CA ASP A 591 -22.45 -35.65 -6.45
C ASP A 591 -21.52 -35.73 -7.66
N GLN A 592 -20.79 -36.84 -7.83
CA GLN A 592 -19.91 -37.06 -8.99
C GLN A 592 -20.63 -37.06 -10.35
N PHE A 593 -21.96 -37.20 -10.37
CA PHE A 593 -22.77 -37.15 -11.59
C PHE A 593 -23.38 -35.78 -11.86
N MET A 594 -23.27 -34.82 -10.92
CA MET A 594 -23.70 -33.46 -11.18
C MET A 594 -23.01 -32.91 -12.42
N TYR A 595 -23.78 -32.20 -13.25
CA TYR A 595 -23.25 -31.64 -14.48
C TYR A 595 -23.78 -30.21 -14.68
N PRO A 596 -22.93 -29.23 -15.06
CA PRO A 596 -23.35 -27.86 -15.24
C PRO A 596 -24.22 -27.75 -16.51
N GLY A 597 -25.50 -27.43 -16.34
CA GLY A 597 -26.43 -27.28 -17.46
C GLY A 597 -27.76 -26.60 -17.10
N LEU A 598 -28.49 -26.18 -18.13
CA LEU A 598 -29.88 -25.75 -18.07
C LEU A 598 -30.67 -26.61 -19.05
N TYR A 599 -31.57 -27.44 -18.53
CA TYR A 599 -32.38 -28.35 -19.33
C TYR A 599 -33.85 -27.92 -19.36
N GLU A 600 -34.46 -28.10 -20.53
CA GLU A 600 -35.91 -27.98 -20.72
C GLU A 600 -36.52 -29.35 -20.93
N VAL A 601 -37.43 -29.75 -20.03
CA VAL A 601 -38.31 -30.91 -20.22
C VAL A 601 -39.60 -30.42 -20.85
N ARG A 602 -39.77 -30.65 -22.15
CA ARG A 602 -40.89 -30.15 -22.96
C ARG A 602 -41.95 -31.24 -23.11
N PHE A 603 -43.17 -30.98 -22.66
CA PHE A 603 -44.26 -31.95 -22.67
C PHE A 603 -45.20 -31.80 -23.87
N PHE A 604 -45.73 -32.95 -24.31
CA PHE A 604 -46.62 -33.10 -25.46
C PHE A 604 -47.81 -34.01 -25.12
N ASN A 605 -48.90 -33.88 -25.88
CA ASN A 605 -50.08 -34.72 -25.71
C ASN A 605 -49.90 -36.13 -26.31
N ASP A 606 -49.02 -36.28 -27.30
CA ASP A 606 -48.71 -37.53 -27.97
C ASP A 606 -47.33 -38.05 -27.53
N ILE A 607 -47.05 -39.32 -27.79
CA ILE A 607 -45.69 -39.88 -27.63
C ILE A 607 -44.78 -39.25 -28.69
N VAL A 608 -43.74 -38.57 -28.23
CA VAL A 608 -42.79 -37.83 -29.07
C VAL A 608 -41.40 -38.43 -29.05
N ASP A 609 -41.08 -39.27 -28.06
CA ASP A 609 -39.74 -39.81 -27.91
C ASP A 609 -39.72 -41.21 -27.29
N THR A 610 -38.55 -41.86 -27.29
CA THR A 610 -38.32 -43.18 -26.73
C THR A 610 -36.99 -43.21 -25.99
N SER A 611 -36.99 -43.77 -24.79
CA SER A 611 -35.82 -43.80 -23.92
C SER A 611 -34.66 -44.61 -24.50
N SER A 612 -33.45 -44.25 -24.09
CA SER A 612 -32.19 -44.92 -24.46
C SER A 612 -31.87 -46.09 -23.53
N THR A 613 -31.24 -47.13 -24.07
CA THR A 613 -30.71 -48.29 -23.32
C THR A 613 -29.22 -48.20 -23.02
N GLU A 614 -28.56 -47.08 -23.36
CA GLU A 614 -27.10 -46.92 -23.25
C GLU A 614 -26.60 -47.05 -21.80
N LEU A 615 -27.36 -46.56 -20.81
CA LEU A 615 -26.99 -46.68 -19.39
C LEU A 615 -26.90 -48.14 -18.93
N HIS A 616 -27.90 -48.96 -19.28
CA HIS A 616 -27.87 -50.40 -19.06
C HIS A 616 -28.96 -51.11 -19.91
N PRO A 617 -28.63 -52.20 -20.62
CA PRO A 617 -29.59 -52.90 -21.50
C PRO A 617 -30.85 -53.42 -20.81
N SER A 618 -30.85 -53.59 -19.48
CA SER A 618 -32.00 -54.12 -18.73
C SER A 618 -33.12 -53.10 -18.50
N PHE A 619 -32.88 -51.79 -18.69
CA PHE A 619 -33.91 -50.77 -18.49
C PHE A 619 -34.91 -50.73 -19.65
N GLY A 620 -34.52 -51.23 -20.82
CA GLY A 620 -35.41 -51.32 -21.98
C GLY A 620 -35.70 -49.94 -22.62
N ASN A 621 -36.62 -49.95 -23.58
CA ASN A 621 -37.05 -48.74 -24.29
C ASN A 621 -38.47 -48.39 -23.85
N SER A 622 -38.62 -47.33 -23.08
CA SER A 622 -39.91 -46.79 -22.64
C SER A 622 -40.29 -45.63 -23.54
N ARG A 623 -41.56 -45.59 -23.97
CA ARG A 623 -42.09 -44.49 -24.77
C ARG A 623 -42.46 -43.33 -23.86
N MET A 624 -42.14 -42.10 -24.27
CA MET A 624 -42.37 -40.90 -23.46
C MET A 624 -43.03 -39.79 -24.28
N ASN A 625 -43.83 -38.98 -23.60
CA ASN A 625 -44.53 -37.82 -24.17
C ASN A 625 -43.81 -36.49 -23.89
N PHE A 626 -42.52 -36.55 -23.56
CA PHE A 626 -41.69 -35.38 -23.39
C PHE A 626 -40.36 -35.54 -24.12
N GLU A 627 -39.70 -34.41 -24.37
CA GLU A 627 -38.31 -34.36 -24.82
C GLU A 627 -37.49 -33.56 -23.81
N VAL A 628 -36.21 -33.92 -23.65
CA VAL A 628 -35.27 -33.14 -22.84
C VAL A 628 -34.29 -32.45 -23.77
N TRP A 629 -34.08 -31.16 -23.55
CA TRP A 629 -33.17 -30.33 -24.34
C TRP A 629 -32.18 -29.63 -23.42
N ASP A 630 -30.87 -29.79 -23.67
CA ASP A 630 -29.87 -28.88 -23.11
C ASP A 630 -30.00 -27.54 -23.85
N VAL A 631 -30.35 -26.49 -23.11
CA VAL A 631 -30.47 -25.11 -23.59
C VAL A 631 -29.53 -24.17 -22.82
N THR A 632 -28.46 -24.72 -22.26
CA THR A 632 -27.45 -23.97 -21.50
C THR A 632 -26.93 -22.79 -22.31
N PRO A 633 -27.07 -21.55 -21.80
CA PRO A 633 -26.51 -20.37 -22.47
C PRO A 633 -25.01 -20.57 -22.72
N GLY A 634 -24.55 -20.32 -23.94
CA GLY A 634 -23.16 -20.59 -24.36
C GLY A 634 -22.98 -21.92 -25.10
N ARG A 635 -23.95 -22.84 -25.04
CA ARG A 635 -23.98 -24.07 -25.84
C ARG A 635 -25.00 -23.97 -26.97
N ILE A 636 -24.79 -24.76 -28.02
CA ILE A 636 -25.82 -24.96 -29.06
C ILE A 636 -26.90 -25.84 -28.44
N PRO A 637 -28.19 -25.47 -28.49
CA PRO A 637 -29.24 -26.30 -27.95
C PRO A 637 -29.29 -27.68 -28.62
N VAL A 638 -29.20 -28.74 -27.83
CA VAL A 638 -29.20 -30.14 -28.29
C VAL A 638 -30.27 -30.91 -27.53
N LYS A 639 -30.89 -31.88 -28.21
CA LYS A 639 -31.82 -32.81 -27.60
C LYS A 639 -31.01 -33.91 -26.90
N GLU A 640 -31.23 -34.09 -25.62
CA GLU A 640 -30.52 -35.07 -24.80
C GLU A 640 -31.17 -36.46 -24.87
N GLU A 641 -30.35 -37.49 -24.74
CA GLU A 641 -30.86 -38.85 -24.54
C GLU A 641 -31.38 -39.01 -23.11
N VAL A 642 -32.44 -39.78 -22.93
CA VAL A 642 -33.03 -40.02 -21.60
C VAL A 642 -33.19 -41.52 -21.40
N THR A 643 -32.74 -42.05 -20.26
CA THR A 643 -33.05 -43.41 -19.83
C THR A 643 -34.17 -43.37 -18.80
N ILE A 644 -35.20 -44.20 -18.98
CA ILE A 644 -36.28 -44.37 -18.02
C ILE A 644 -36.02 -45.62 -17.18
N ILE A 645 -36.16 -45.50 -15.87
CA ILE A 645 -36.26 -46.64 -14.94
C ILE A 645 -37.72 -46.70 -14.47
N GLU A 646 -38.45 -47.70 -14.95
CA GLU A 646 -39.84 -47.95 -14.55
C GLU A 646 -39.88 -48.52 -13.13
N GLU A 647 -40.46 -47.77 -12.20
CA GLU A 647 -40.51 -48.13 -10.78
C GLU A 647 -41.85 -48.81 -10.46
N GLY A 648 -41.83 -50.13 -10.27
CA GLY A 648 -43.06 -50.88 -9.97
C GLY A 648 -43.00 -52.37 -10.26
N SER A 649 -44.14 -53.05 -10.09
CA SER A 649 -44.24 -54.52 -10.26
C SER A 649 -44.60 -54.97 -11.69
N ASN A 650 -44.90 -54.04 -12.60
CA ASN A 650 -45.39 -54.35 -13.94
C ASN A 650 -44.95 -53.29 -14.96
N PRO A 651 -43.69 -53.32 -15.41
CA PRO A 651 -43.20 -52.42 -16.45
C PRO A 651 -43.96 -52.64 -17.76
N ASP A 652 -44.41 -51.57 -18.40
CA ASP A 652 -45.24 -51.57 -19.60
C ASP A 652 -44.63 -50.82 -20.79
N SER A 653 -43.36 -50.40 -20.67
CA SER A 653 -42.62 -49.69 -21.73
C SER A 653 -43.26 -48.34 -22.08
N LEU A 654 -43.86 -47.69 -21.09
CA LEU A 654 -44.47 -46.37 -21.17
C LEU A 654 -44.08 -45.58 -19.91
N TRP A 655 -43.53 -44.38 -20.09
CA TRP A 655 -43.23 -43.50 -18.97
C TRP A 655 -44.51 -43.07 -18.24
N SER A 656 -44.48 -43.11 -16.91
CA SER A 656 -45.58 -42.75 -16.02
C SER A 656 -45.10 -41.97 -14.78
N LEU A 657 -46.01 -41.32 -14.06
CA LEU A 657 -45.67 -40.61 -12.81
C LEU A 657 -45.09 -41.59 -11.79
N GLY A 658 -43.95 -41.23 -11.20
CA GLY A 658 -43.17 -42.08 -10.31
C GLY A 658 -41.99 -42.78 -10.98
N ASP A 659 -41.96 -42.88 -12.32
CA ASP A 659 -40.80 -43.40 -13.04
C ASP A 659 -39.66 -42.38 -13.06
N ARG A 660 -38.43 -42.87 -12.90
CA ARG A 660 -37.23 -42.03 -12.90
C ARG A 660 -36.77 -41.80 -14.34
N ALA A 661 -36.63 -40.54 -14.72
CA ALA A 661 -36.05 -40.14 -16.00
C ALA A 661 -34.63 -39.60 -15.77
N ILE A 662 -33.64 -40.22 -16.40
CA ILE A 662 -32.22 -39.90 -16.25
C ILE A 662 -31.75 -39.23 -17.53
N ILE A 663 -31.23 -38.01 -17.42
CA ILE A 663 -30.61 -37.27 -18.50
C ILE A 663 -29.23 -37.88 -18.77
N MET A 664 -29.00 -38.29 -20.01
CA MET A 664 -27.78 -38.93 -20.48
C MET A 664 -26.98 -37.96 -21.32
N ASP A 665 -25.73 -37.71 -20.94
CA ASP A 665 -24.85 -36.73 -21.61
C ASP A 665 -23.38 -37.21 -21.57
N GLY A 666 -22.58 -36.74 -22.52
CA GLY A 666 -21.15 -37.03 -22.71
C GLY A 666 -20.83 -38.13 -23.73
N ASP A 667 -19.53 -38.34 -23.99
CA ASP A 667 -18.99 -39.44 -24.81
C ASP A 667 -17.88 -40.18 -24.04
N PRO A 668 -18.12 -41.40 -23.51
CA PRO A 668 -19.36 -42.18 -23.64
C PRO A 668 -20.50 -41.59 -22.81
N LEU A 669 -21.74 -41.83 -23.27
CA LEU A 669 -22.96 -41.38 -22.59
C LEU A 669 -23.03 -41.90 -21.15
N GLY A 670 -23.28 -40.99 -20.21
CA GLY A 670 -23.47 -41.31 -18.79
C GLY A 670 -24.61 -40.53 -18.18
N GLY A 671 -25.25 -41.10 -17.15
CA GLY A 671 -26.32 -40.42 -16.42
C GLY A 671 -25.78 -39.23 -15.61
N LYS A 672 -26.44 -38.07 -15.75
CA LYS A 672 -26.08 -36.83 -15.05
C LYS A 672 -27.08 -36.47 -13.96
N TRP A 673 -28.21 -35.90 -14.38
CA TRP A 673 -29.32 -35.56 -13.51
C TRP A 673 -30.45 -36.54 -13.73
N GLU A 674 -31.23 -36.81 -12.69
CA GLU A 674 -32.47 -37.55 -12.79
C GLU A 674 -33.62 -36.74 -12.21
N PHE A 675 -34.79 -36.87 -12.84
CA PHE A 675 -36.01 -36.24 -12.38
C PHE A 675 -37.16 -37.24 -12.31
N THR A 676 -38.04 -37.04 -11.35
CA THR A 676 -39.26 -37.81 -11.15
C THR A 676 -40.40 -36.84 -10.88
N PHE A 677 -41.58 -37.12 -11.44
CA PHE A 677 -42.78 -36.35 -11.15
C PHE A 677 -43.77 -37.21 -10.38
N THR A 678 -44.31 -36.67 -9.29
CA THR A 678 -45.35 -37.30 -8.48
C THR A 678 -46.63 -36.47 -8.44
N LEU A 679 -47.72 -37.10 -7.99
CA LEU A 679 -48.96 -36.39 -7.74
C LEU A 679 -48.79 -35.42 -6.56
N PRO A 680 -49.46 -34.26 -6.58
CA PRO A 680 -49.38 -33.31 -5.49
C PRO A 680 -49.99 -33.87 -4.21
N ASP A 681 -49.36 -33.59 -3.06
CA ASP A 681 -49.82 -34.04 -1.73
C ASP A 681 -51.23 -33.51 -1.37
N SER A 682 -51.63 -32.38 -1.95
CA SER A 682 -52.96 -31.80 -1.79
C SER A 682 -53.35 -30.89 -2.96
N GLY A 683 -54.65 -30.79 -3.26
CA GLY A 683 -55.18 -29.94 -4.34
C GLY A 683 -55.71 -30.74 -5.55
N ASP A 684 -56.13 -30.01 -6.58
CA ASP A 684 -56.54 -30.60 -7.85
C ASP A 684 -55.30 -31.03 -8.64
N THR A 685 -55.35 -32.21 -9.26
CA THR A 685 -54.28 -32.67 -10.17
C THR A 685 -54.55 -32.19 -11.59
N ILE A 686 -53.68 -31.33 -12.10
CA ILE A 686 -53.65 -30.90 -13.50
C ILE A 686 -52.42 -31.54 -14.15
N SER A 687 -52.65 -32.38 -15.15
CA SER A 687 -51.57 -33.03 -15.91
C SER A 687 -50.83 -32.04 -16.80
N ALA A 688 -49.55 -32.31 -17.06
CA ALA A 688 -48.82 -31.63 -18.10
C ALA A 688 -49.49 -31.85 -19.47
N SER A 689 -49.50 -30.80 -20.27
CA SER A 689 -50.13 -30.72 -21.57
C SER A 689 -49.16 -30.18 -22.62
N ASP A 690 -49.55 -30.28 -23.89
CA ASP A 690 -48.75 -29.77 -25.01
C ASP A 690 -48.35 -28.30 -24.83
N GLY A 691 -47.04 -28.04 -24.80
CA GLY A 691 -46.46 -26.71 -24.59
C GLY A 691 -46.03 -26.39 -23.15
N ASP A 692 -46.31 -27.28 -22.18
CA ASP A 692 -45.77 -27.14 -20.83
C ASP A 692 -44.26 -27.48 -20.82
N VAL A 693 -43.48 -26.68 -20.09
CA VAL A 693 -42.03 -26.86 -19.96
C VAL A 693 -41.66 -26.86 -18.49
N PHE A 694 -40.86 -27.84 -18.08
CA PHE A 694 -40.21 -27.86 -16.77
C PHE A 694 -38.72 -27.58 -16.94
N PHE A 695 -38.20 -26.58 -16.22
CA PHE A 695 -36.79 -26.21 -16.27
C PHE A 695 -36.03 -26.95 -15.17
N ILE A 696 -34.83 -27.43 -15.50
CA ILE A 696 -33.83 -27.93 -14.55
C ILE A 696 -32.60 -27.05 -14.73
N ASP A 697 -32.35 -26.16 -13.78
CA ASP A 697 -31.23 -25.21 -13.82
C ASP A 697 -30.22 -25.55 -12.72
N THR A 698 -28.94 -25.30 -12.99
CA THR A 698 -27.85 -25.54 -12.03
C THR A 698 -27.07 -24.25 -11.77
N HIS A 699 -26.57 -24.08 -10.55
CA HIS A 699 -25.43 -23.19 -10.31
C HIS A 699 -24.18 -23.82 -10.95
N ARG A 700 -23.47 -23.06 -11.77
CA ARG A 700 -22.33 -23.50 -12.57
C ARG A 700 -21.08 -22.77 -12.08
N PRO A 701 -20.08 -23.45 -11.49
CA PRO A 701 -18.85 -22.83 -11.02
C PRO A 701 -18.08 -22.19 -12.18
N PHE A 702 -17.07 -21.37 -11.85
CA PHE A 702 -16.06 -21.00 -12.84
C PHE A 702 -15.27 -22.23 -13.30
N ALA A 703 -15.17 -22.39 -14.61
CA ALA A 703 -14.53 -23.51 -15.29
C ALA A 703 -13.43 -23.02 -16.23
N ALA A 704 -12.48 -23.89 -16.57
CA ALA A 704 -11.31 -23.53 -17.37
C ALA A 704 -11.64 -23.12 -18.82
N ASP A 705 -12.84 -23.43 -19.31
CA ASP A 705 -13.36 -23.03 -20.60
C ASP A 705 -14.13 -21.70 -20.57
N ASP A 706 -14.36 -21.11 -19.39
CA ASP A 706 -14.97 -19.80 -19.26
C ASP A 706 -14.02 -18.69 -19.70
N THR A 707 -14.56 -17.77 -20.49
CA THR A 707 -13.88 -16.53 -20.86
C THR A 707 -14.88 -15.39 -20.84
N LEU A 708 -14.66 -14.42 -19.97
CA LEU A 708 -15.51 -13.25 -19.81
C LEU A 708 -14.78 -12.02 -20.31
N ILE A 709 -15.53 -11.06 -20.85
CA ILE A 709 -14.99 -9.80 -21.36
C ILE A 709 -15.80 -8.63 -20.81
N PHE A 710 -15.10 -7.57 -20.42
CA PHE A 710 -15.71 -6.27 -20.17
C PHE A 710 -14.90 -5.17 -20.86
N THR A 711 -15.54 -4.04 -21.13
CA THR A 711 -14.92 -2.89 -21.79
C THR A 711 -15.13 -1.65 -20.94
N THR A 712 -14.10 -0.83 -20.78
CA THR A 712 -14.16 0.44 -20.07
C THR A 712 -14.36 1.60 -21.05
N ARG A 713 -14.92 2.71 -20.53
CA ARG A 713 -14.99 3.99 -21.23
C ARG A 713 -14.37 5.06 -20.35
N SER A 714 -13.60 5.95 -20.96
CA SER A 714 -12.89 6.97 -20.21
C SER A 714 -13.81 8.08 -19.73
N THR A 715 -13.34 8.81 -18.72
CA THR A 715 -13.98 10.06 -18.32
C THR A 715 -13.91 11.09 -19.45
N LYS A 716 -15.03 11.74 -19.74
CA LYS A 716 -15.16 12.73 -20.83
C LYS A 716 -15.71 14.04 -20.34
N TYR A 717 -15.44 15.09 -21.12
CA TYR A 717 -16.00 16.42 -20.90
C TYR A 717 -17.02 16.78 -21.99
N ASP A 718 -18.22 17.16 -21.57
CA ASP A 718 -19.33 17.54 -22.44
C ASP A 718 -19.80 18.98 -22.15
N ASN A 719 -19.70 19.83 -23.18
CA ASN A 719 -20.06 21.25 -23.11
C ASN A 719 -21.57 21.48 -22.89
N ASP A 720 -22.44 20.61 -23.40
CA ASP A 720 -23.90 20.71 -23.21
C ASP A 720 -24.32 20.29 -21.79
N VAL A 721 -23.60 19.34 -21.19
CA VAL A 721 -23.73 19.03 -19.76
C VAL A 721 -23.27 20.24 -18.92
N ALA A 722 -22.09 20.80 -19.22
CA ALA A 722 -21.56 21.97 -18.53
C ALA A 722 -22.54 23.16 -18.60
N LYS A 723 -23.11 23.41 -19.78
CA LYS A 723 -24.05 24.50 -20.02
C LYS A 723 -25.31 24.40 -19.18
N ARG A 724 -25.83 23.19 -18.95
CA ARG A 724 -27.00 22.95 -18.08
C ARG A 724 -26.69 23.17 -16.60
N LYS A 725 -25.42 23.10 -16.21
CA LYS A 725 -24.96 23.23 -14.82
C LYS A 725 -24.26 24.55 -14.50
N LEU A 726 -24.05 25.46 -15.47
CA LEU A 726 -23.43 26.78 -15.23
C LEU A 726 -24.01 27.56 -14.04
N ASP A 727 -25.31 27.42 -13.79
CA ASP A 727 -25.97 28.12 -12.69
C ASP A 727 -25.56 27.64 -11.29
N SER A 728 -24.90 26.49 -11.19
CA SER A 728 -24.40 25.93 -9.92
C SER A 728 -23.05 26.49 -9.49
N ILE A 729 -22.45 27.45 -10.22
CA ILE A 729 -21.23 28.14 -9.80
C ILE A 729 -21.55 29.06 -8.62
N TYR A 730 -20.77 28.94 -7.55
CA TYR A 730 -20.87 29.79 -6.36
C TYR A 730 -19.50 30.07 -5.74
N VAL A 731 -19.50 30.95 -4.73
CA VAL A 731 -18.32 31.35 -3.97
C VAL A 731 -18.42 30.81 -2.55
N VAL A 732 -17.33 30.27 -2.01
CA VAL A 732 -17.24 29.77 -0.64
C VAL A 732 -15.95 30.27 0.05
N PRO A 733 -16.02 30.75 1.30
CA PRO A 733 -17.23 31.09 2.06
C PRO A 733 -17.92 32.33 1.48
N ASN A 734 -19.25 32.38 1.60
CA ASN A 734 -20.04 33.55 1.22
C ASN A 734 -21.18 33.76 2.22
N PRO A 735 -21.12 34.79 3.10
CA PRO A 735 -20.07 35.81 3.17
C PRO A 735 -18.74 35.26 3.72
N TYR A 736 -17.64 35.87 3.30
CA TYR A 736 -16.34 35.73 3.97
C TYR A 736 -16.35 36.60 5.23
N VAL A 737 -16.03 36.02 6.41
CA VAL A 737 -16.11 36.70 7.71
C VAL A 737 -14.80 36.55 8.47
N VAL A 738 -13.95 37.58 8.43
CA VAL A 738 -12.66 37.68 9.15
C VAL A 738 -11.60 36.64 8.77
N THR A 739 -11.92 35.35 8.87
CA THR A 739 -11.06 34.20 8.61
C THR A 739 -11.86 33.12 7.88
N ASN A 740 -11.15 32.22 7.21
CA ASN A 740 -11.69 31.00 6.63
C ASN A 740 -10.88 29.81 7.18
N VAL A 741 -11.53 28.67 7.41
CA VAL A 741 -10.85 27.45 7.89
C VAL A 741 -9.84 26.92 6.88
N LEU A 742 -10.00 27.27 5.60
CA LEU A 742 -9.09 26.92 4.51
C LEU A 742 -7.83 27.82 4.43
N GLU A 743 -7.72 28.84 5.28
CA GLU A 743 -6.52 29.68 5.37
C GLU A 743 -5.44 28.92 6.13
N GLN A 744 -4.40 28.49 5.42
CA GLN A 744 -3.27 27.79 6.02
C GLN A 744 -2.43 28.73 6.87
N LEU A 745 -1.89 28.23 7.97
CA LEU A 745 -0.77 28.87 8.66
C LEU A 745 0.48 28.74 7.79
N ASP A 746 1.34 29.75 7.83
CA ASP A 746 2.63 29.68 7.14
C ASP A 746 3.47 28.53 7.73
N LEU A 747 3.97 27.63 6.87
CA LEU A 747 4.74 26.44 7.25
C LEU A 747 6.10 26.80 7.86
N GLN A 748 6.66 27.98 7.54
CA GLN A 748 7.92 28.48 8.10
C GLN A 748 7.68 29.40 9.30
N ASN A 749 6.51 30.07 9.37
CA ASN A 749 6.16 30.94 10.49
C ASN A 749 4.72 30.68 10.99
N PRO A 750 4.52 29.73 11.91
CA PRO A 750 3.19 29.36 12.41
C PRO A 750 2.40 30.50 13.08
N MET A 751 3.06 31.63 13.38
CA MET A 751 2.40 32.84 13.91
C MET A 751 1.81 33.74 12.82
N ASP A 752 2.24 33.60 11.56
CA ASP A 752 1.69 34.35 10.45
C ASP A 752 0.45 33.65 9.89
N ARG A 753 -0.61 34.44 9.71
CA ARG A 753 -1.82 33.94 9.05
C ARG A 753 -1.52 33.96 7.57
N GLY A 754 -1.65 32.81 6.91
CA GLY A 754 -1.55 32.76 5.46
C GLY A 754 -2.55 33.70 4.77
N PRO A 755 -2.40 33.90 3.45
CA PRO A 755 -3.24 34.82 2.69
C PRO A 755 -4.73 34.45 2.84
N ARG A 756 -5.60 35.46 2.86
CA ARG A 756 -7.04 35.26 2.98
C ARG A 756 -7.58 34.58 1.74
N LYS A 757 -8.42 33.55 1.87
CA LYS A 757 -8.88 32.78 0.69
C LYS A 757 -10.40 32.70 0.58
N ILE A 758 -10.89 32.93 -0.64
CA ILE A 758 -12.19 32.45 -1.10
C ILE A 758 -12.01 31.55 -2.32
N TYR A 759 -12.97 30.66 -2.54
CA TYR A 759 -12.98 29.73 -3.67
C TYR A 759 -14.20 29.97 -4.54
N PHE A 760 -14.00 30.01 -5.85
CA PHE A 760 -15.03 29.82 -6.85
C PHE A 760 -15.13 28.33 -7.13
N THR A 761 -16.33 27.76 -7.04
CA THR A 761 -16.53 26.30 -7.13
C THR A 761 -17.51 25.94 -8.22
N ASN A 762 -17.50 24.67 -8.66
CA ASN A 762 -18.30 24.16 -9.77
C ASN A 762 -17.97 24.85 -11.10
N LEU A 763 -16.71 25.22 -11.30
CA LEU A 763 -16.24 25.84 -12.52
C LEU A 763 -16.19 24.82 -13.68
N PRO A 764 -16.38 25.28 -14.93
CA PRO A 764 -15.94 24.58 -16.12
C PRO A 764 -14.42 24.42 -16.15
N LYS A 765 -13.93 23.46 -16.96
CA LYS A 765 -12.48 23.20 -17.15
C LYS A 765 -11.67 24.46 -17.48
N GLU A 766 -12.25 25.34 -18.29
CA GLU A 766 -11.65 26.61 -18.69
C GLU A 766 -12.67 27.74 -18.57
N CYS A 767 -12.33 28.80 -17.82
CA CYS A 767 -13.14 30.02 -17.77
C CYS A 767 -12.34 31.24 -17.29
N ILE A 768 -12.90 32.42 -17.51
CA ILE A 768 -12.39 33.69 -16.99
C ILE A 768 -13.34 34.19 -15.91
N ILE A 769 -12.82 34.45 -14.71
CA ILE A 769 -13.58 34.98 -13.59
C ILE A 769 -13.21 36.46 -13.44
N SER A 770 -14.13 37.35 -13.76
CA SER A 770 -13.98 38.80 -13.59
C SER A 770 -14.73 39.28 -12.35
N ILE A 771 -14.04 39.99 -11.47
CA ILE A 771 -14.59 40.45 -10.18
C ILE A 771 -14.77 41.96 -10.24
N TYR A 772 -15.96 42.43 -9.88
CA TYR A 772 -16.35 43.84 -9.92
C TYR A 772 -16.85 44.35 -8.57
N SER A 773 -16.59 45.63 -8.31
CA SER A 773 -17.30 46.37 -7.26
C SER A 773 -18.78 46.56 -7.64
N VAL A 774 -19.65 46.84 -6.67
CA VAL A 774 -21.06 47.22 -6.94
C VAL A 774 -21.20 48.49 -7.80
N SER A 775 -20.14 49.29 -7.92
CA SER A 775 -20.08 50.47 -8.80
C SER A 775 -19.71 50.11 -10.25
N GLY A 776 -19.31 48.85 -10.50
CA GLY A 776 -18.88 48.37 -11.82
C GLY A 776 -17.38 48.49 -12.09
N ASP A 777 -16.57 48.82 -11.09
CA ASP A 777 -15.11 48.88 -11.25
C ASP A 777 -14.52 47.47 -11.24
N LEU A 778 -13.66 47.15 -12.21
CA LEU A 778 -12.93 45.88 -12.25
C LEU A 778 -11.90 45.83 -11.12
N VAL A 779 -12.05 44.84 -10.24
CA VAL A 779 -11.19 44.59 -9.09
C VAL A 779 -10.05 43.66 -9.47
N GLU A 780 -10.38 42.52 -10.08
CA GLU A 780 -9.44 41.47 -10.46
C GLU A 780 -9.98 40.62 -11.61
N THR A 781 -9.09 39.98 -12.37
CA THR A 781 -9.41 38.96 -13.38
C THR A 781 -8.59 37.70 -13.14
N ILE A 782 -9.26 36.56 -13.00
CA ILE A 782 -8.64 35.27 -12.74
C ILE A 782 -8.87 34.37 -13.94
N HIS A 783 -7.79 33.74 -14.42
CA HIS A 783 -7.84 32.75 -15.49
C HIS A 783 -7.83 31.37 -14.86
N HIS A 784 -8.93 30.64 -15.01
CA HIS A 784 -9.04 29.27 -14.53
C HIS A 784 -8.84 28.29 -15.68
N SER A 785 -7.90 27.37 -15.50
CA SER A 785 -7.61 26.26 -16.40
C SER A 785 -7.15 25.09 -15.54
N SER A 786 -8.00 24.07 -15.41
CA SER A 786 -7.74 22.90 -14.57
C SER A 786 -7.95 21.59 -15.35
N ASP A 787 -7.62 20.48 -14.70
CA ASP A 787 -8.02 19.15 -15.14
C ASP A 787 -9.49 18.85 -14.77
N MET A 788 -10.01 17.72 -15.26
CA MET A 788 -11.43 17.39 -15.15
C MET A 788 -11.88 17.15 -13.70
N ASP A 789 -10.97 16.66 -12.87
CA ASP A 789 -11.17 16.34 -11.46
C ASP A 789 -11.26 17.57 -10.55
N ASN A 790 -10.85 18.75 -11.03
CA ASN A 790 -10.87 19.99 -10.26
C ASN A 790 -11.77 21.05 -10.89
N SER A 791 -12.76 21.53 -10.12
CA SER A 791 -13.68 22.62 -10.49
C SER A 791 -13.55 23.87 -9.63
N GLN A 792 -12.42 24.01 -8.92
CA GLN A 792 -12.21 25.07 -7.95
C GLN A 792 -11.08 26.00 -8.35
N GLU A 793 -11.29 27.28 -8.10
CA GLU A 793 -10.24 28.30 -8.21
C GLU A 793 -10.23 29.18 -6.96
N HIS A 794 -9.04 29.46 -6.44
CA HIS A 794 -8.90 30.28 -5.25
C HIS A 794 -8.55 31.73 -5.59
N TRP A 795 -8.91 32.65 -4.70
CA TRP A 795 -8.53 34.05 -4.79
C TRP A 795 -8.15 34.62 -3.43
N ASP A 796 -7.01 35.30 -3.39
CA ASP A 796 -6.38 35.80 -2.16
C ASP A 796 -7.03 37.10 -1.63
N LEU A 797 -8.21 37.47 -2.14
CA LEU A 797 -8.90 38.72 -1.82
C LEU A 797 -7.99 39.95 -2.02
N THR A 798 -7.25 39.99 -3.11
CA THR A 798 -6.39 41.10 -3.53
C THR A 798 -6.92 41.75 -4.80
N THR A 799 -6.77 43.06 -4.93
CA THR A 799 -7.01 43.76 -6.21
C THR A 799 -5.89 43.46 -7.20
N LYS A 800 -6.08 43.77 -8.50
CA LYS A 800 -5.05 43.69 -9.56
C LYS A 800 -3.70 44.35 -9.25
N ASP A 801 -3.69 45.32 -8.33
CA ASP A 801 -2.50 46.05 -7.88
C ASP A 801 -1.89 45.41 -6.60
N ASN A 802 -2.30 44.18 -6.25
CA ASN A 802 -1.95 43.42 -5.04
C ASN A 802 -2.29 44.09 -3.69
N PHE A 803 -3.24 45.03 -3.67
CA PHE A 803 -3.76 45.57 -2.42
C PHE A 803 -4.85 44.68 -1.81
N PRO A 804 -4.90 44.53 -0.46
CA PRO A 804 -5.98 43.84 0.21
C PRO A 804 -7.35 44.44 -0.11
N LEU A 805 -8.33 43.59 -0.38
CA LEU A 805 -9.68 43.99 -0.72
C LEU A 805 -10.38 44.70 0.46
N ALA A 806 -11.18 45.72 0.14
CA ALA A 806 -12.04 46.38 1.11
C ALA A 806 -13.26 45.49 1.48
N TYR A 807 -13.84 45.74 2.65
CA TYR A 807 -15.07 45.06 3.07
C TYR A 807 -16.26 45.59 2.27
N GLY A 808 -17.12 44.71 1.78
CA GLY A 808 -18.23 45.09 0.91
C GLY A 808 -18.86 43.93 0.16
N VAL A 809 -19.78 44.26 -0.73
CA VAL A 809 -20.43 43.31 -1.65
C VAL A 809 -19.79 43.46 -3.03
N TYR A 810 -19.47 42.32 -3.64
CA TYR A 810 -18.82 42.22 -4.93
C TYR A 810 -19.66 41.35 -5.87
N ILE A 811 -19.50 41.58 -7.17
CA ILE A 811 -20.15 40.83 -8.24
C ILE A 811 -19.04 40.05 -8.96
N PHE A 812 -19.28 38.79 -9.24
CA PHE A 812 -18.40 38.00 -10.11
C PHE A 812 -19.12 37.64 -11.40
N HIS A 813 -18.38 37.63 -12.49
CA HIS A 813 -18.80 37.20 -13.81
C HIS A 813 -17.87 36.08 -14.25
N VAL A 814 -18.43 34.92 -14.56
CA VAL A 814 -17.70 33.80 -15.16
C VAL A 814 -18.07 33.74 -16.62
N ASP A 815 -17.07 33.85 -17.49
CA ASP A 815 -17.19 33.65 -18.93
C ASP A 815 -16.47 32.35 -19.31
N ALA A 816 -17.24 31.36 -19.77
CA ALA A 816 -16.75 30.04 -20.16
C ALA A 816 -16.91 29.87 -21.68
N PRO A 817 -15.80 29.89 -22.45
CA PRO A 817 -15.84 29.83 -23.90
C PRO A 817 -16.62 28.61 -24.43
N GLY A 818 -17.62 28.87 -25.28
CA GLY A 818 -18.44 27.80 -25.89
C GLY A 818 -19.51 27.17 -24.98
N ILE A 819 -19.52 27.49 -23.69
CA ILE A 819 -20.47 26.94 -22.70
C ILE A 819 -21.52 27.99 -22.33
N GLY A 820 -21.08 29.19 -21.93
CA GLY A 820 -21.94 30.32 -21.58
C GLY A 820 -21.36 31.21 -20.47
N GLU A 821 -22.20 32.09 -19.93
CA GLU A 821 -21.80 33.08 -18.92
C GLU A 821 -22.64 32.95 -17.65
N LYS A 822 -22.04 33.24 -16.50
CA LYS A 822 -22.70 33.26 -15.19
C LYS A 822 -22.38 34.55 -14.43
N LEU A 823 -23.40 35.18 -13.86
CA LEU A 823 -23.26 36.28 -12.91
C LEU A 823 -23.66 35.84 -11.51
N GLY A 824 -22.87 36.24 -10.52
CA GLY A 824 -23.16 36.00 -9.10
C GLY A 824 -22.62 37.11 -8.21
N ARG A 825 -22.81 36.95 -6.89
CA ARG A 825 -22.41 37.95 -5.89
C ARG A 825 -21.87 37.29 -4.63
N PHE A 826 -20.92 37.95 -3.97
CA PHE A 826 -20.42 37.56 -2.67
C PHE A 826 -20.16 38.78 -1.78
N ALA A 827 -20.02 38.55 -0.48
CA ALA A 827 -19.76 39.61 0.49
C ALA A 827 -18.53 39.29 1.34
N VAL A 828 -17.78 40.34 1.70
CA VAL A 828 -16.59 40.29 2.56
C VAL A 828 -16.85 41.18 3.77
N ILE A 829 -16.79 40.58 4.96
CA ILE A 829 -17.15 41.19 6.26
C ILE A 829 -15.93 41.16 7.20
N LYS A 830 -15.77 42.24 7.97
CA LYS A 830 -14.78 42.36 9.06
C LYS A 830 -15.40 42.12 10.42
#